data_AF-A0A0P4XP38-F1
#
_entry.id   AF-A0A0P4XP38-F1
#
_cell.length_a   1.000
_cell.length_b   1.000
_cell.length_c   1.000
_cell.angle_alpha   90.00
_cell.angle_beta   90.00
_cell.angle_gamma   90.00
#
_symmetry.space_group_name_H-M   'P 1'
#
loop_
_entity.id
_entity.type
_entity.pdbx_description
1 polymer ?
#
loop_
_entity_poly.entity_id
_entity_poly.type
_entity_poly.pdbx_seq_one_letter_code
_entity_poly.pdbx_strand_id
1 'polypeptide(L)'
;MSDDDKGFVLSPEEIECLKDRKWWCFLLSSIFTFLAGLLIVLIWRAMSIICCRKDPSPEYSQSDLKQQNLPKPPRQAKEEFEGTFVTDAKDWAGELISGQTTTGRILVVLVFVLSIASLIIYFIDASSEGVEQCKEWSSNMTQQIDLAFNIFFMVYFFIRFIAASDKLWFMLEMYSFVDYFTIPPSFVSIYLDRTWIGLRFLRALRLMTVPDILQYLNILKTSSSIRLAQLVSIFISVWLTAAGIIHLLENSGDPLDFSNPHRLSYWTCVYFLIVTMSTVGYGDVYCETILGRTFLVFFLLVGLAIFASCIPEIIDLIGTRPKYGGTLKNERGRRHIVVCGHITYESVSHFLKDFLHEDREDVDVEVVFLHRKPPDLELEGLFKRHFTTVEFFQGSIMNPIDLQRVKVHEADACLVLANKYCQDPDAEDAANIMRVISIKNYSDDIRVIIQLMQYHNKAYLLNIPSWDWKRGDDVICLAELKLGFIAQSCLAPGFSTMMANLFAMRSFKTSSDLQSWQNDYLRGSGMEMYTDTLSHTFMGLTFTQAAELCFTKLKLLLLAIELKSEDGLDSKISINPRGAKISSNTQGFFIAQSADEVKRAWFYCKACHEDIKDETLIKKCKCKNLAVFRKGVRAVQVIGRASMFSIAPLLCVYVVSYL
;
A
#
# COMPACT_ATOMS: atom_id res chain seq x y z
N MET A 1 16.60 -52.78 -26.53
CA MET A 1 17.16 -53.27 -25.26
C MET A 1 17.50 -52.06 -24.43
N SER A 2 16.53 -51.58 -23.67
CA SER A 2 16.67 -50.53 -22.67
C SER A 2 15.46 -50.68 -21.77
N ASP A 3 15.75 -51.17 -20.57
CA ASP A 3 14.83 -51.56 -19.51
C ASP A 3 13.94 -50.40 -19.07
N ASP A 4 12.63 -50.49 -19.28
CA ASP A 4 11.59 -49.83 -18.44
C ASP A 4 10.17 -50.36 -18.73
N ASP A 5 10.02 -51.55 -19.31
CA ASP A 5 8.74 -52.24 -19.46
C ASP A 5 8.50 -53.14 -18.23
N LYS A 6 8.48 -52.55 -17.03
CA LYS A 6 7.90 -53.21 -15.84
C LYS A 6 6.39 -52.98 -15.85
N GLY A 7 5.71 -53.58 -16.83
CA GLY A 7 4.28 -53.78 -16.76
C GLY A 7 3.96 -54.53 -15.47
N PHE A 8 3.21 -53.90 -14.58
CA PHE A 8 2.62 -54.54 -13.41
C PHE A 8 1.71 -55.65 -13.97
N VAL A 9 2.14 -56.91 -13.84
CA VAL A 9 1.34 -58.06 -14.27
C VAL A 9 0.14 -58.10 -13.34
N LEU A 10 -1.01 -57.59 -13.81
CA LEU A 10 -2.28 -57.77 -13.09
C LEU A 10 -2.45 -59.27 -12.83
N SER A 11 -2.77 -59.61 -11.59
CA SER A 11 -3.06 -60.98 -11.20
C SER A 11 -4.21 -61.54 -12.06
N PRO A 12 -4.25 -62.84 -12.35
CA PRO A 12 -5.36 -63.47 -13.09
C PRO A 12 -6.74 -63.16 -12.48
N GLU A 13 -6.78 -63.01 -11.15
CA GLU A 13 -7.97 -62.65 -10.36
C GLU A 13 -8.42 -61.20 -10.59
N GLU A 14 -7.48 -60.24 -10.69
CA GLU A 14 -7.81 -58.85 -11.04
C GLU A 14 -8.35 -58.74 -12.48
N ILE A 15 -7.81 -59.51 -13.43
CA ILE A 15 -8.27 -59.53 -14.82
C ILE A 15 -9.68 -60.13 -14.92
N GLU A 16 -9.98 -61.18 -14.15
CA GLU A 16 -11.32 -61.77 -14.10
C GLU A 16 -12.34 -60.87 -13.38
N CYS A 17 -11.92 -60.15 -12.35
CA CYS A 17 -12.73 -59.18 -11.63
C CYS A 17 -13.14 -57.97 -12.50
N LEU A 18 -12.24 -57.51 -13.39
CA LEU A 18 -12.44 -56.36 -14.27
C LEU A 18 -13.22 -56.67 -15.57
N LYS A 19 -13.53 -57.95 -15.86
CA LYS A 19 -14.35 -58.34 -17.02
C LYS A 19 -15.80 -57.85 -16.93
N ASP A 20 -16.32 -57.69 -15.72
CA ASP A 20 -17.67 -57.17 -15.47
C ASP A 20 -17.59 -55.87 -14.65
N ARG A 21 -17.74 -54.72 -15.33
CA ARG A 21 -17.64 -53.38 -14.72
C ARG A 21 -18.91 -53.06 -13.94
N LYS A 22 -18.77 -52.76 -12.65
CA LYS A 22 -19.92 -52.50 -11.74
C LYS A 22 -20.13 -51.01 -11.43
N TRP A 23 -19.64 -50.10 -12.28
CA TRP A 23 -19.81 -48.65 -12.14
C TRP A 23 -21.26 -48.19 -11.88
N TRP A 24 -22.25 -48.86 -12.48
CA TRP A 24 -23.68 -48.57 -12.27
C TRP A 24 -24.10 -48.70 -10.80
N CYS A 25 -23.52 -49.64 -10.04
CA CYS A 25 -23.85 -49.83 -8.62
C CYS A 25 -23.46 -48.60 -7.79
N PHE A 26 -22.32 -47.99 -8.10
CA PHE A 26 -21.85 -46.78 -7.42
C PHE A 26 -22.73 -45.57 -7.77
N LEU A 27 -23.04 -45.37 -9.05
CA LEU A 27 -23.89 -44.27 -9.50
C LEU A 27 -25.32 -44.37 -8.95
N LEU A 28 -25.89 -45.58 -8.97
CA LEU A 28 -27.24 -45.85 -8.49
C LEU A 28 -27.35 -45.64 -6.97
N SER A 29 -26.26 -45.86 -6.21
CA SER A 29 -26.22 -45.55 -4.77
C SER A 29 -26.36 -44.05 -4.49
N SER A 30 -25.69 -43.20 -5.26
CA SER A 30 -25.80 -41.74 -5.15
C SER A 30 -27.17 -41.24 -5.57
N ILE A 31 -27.73 -41.77 -6.66
CA ILE A 31 -29.08 -41.40 -7.12
C ILE A 31 -30.15 -41.84 -6.10
N PHE A 32 -30.03 -43.07 -5.58
CA PHE A 32 -30.96 -43.59 -4.59
C PHE A 32 -30.92 -42.79 -3.29
N THR A 33 -29.73 -42.44 -2.77
CA THR A 33 -29.61 -41.62 -1.56
C THR A 33 -30.20 -40.22 -1.74
N PHE A 34 -29.99 -39.59 -2.91
CA PHE A 34 -30.63 -38.31 -3.25
C PHE A 34 -32.15 -38.42 -3.29
N LEU A 35 -32.70 -39.39 -4.05
CA LEU A 35 -34.14 -39.59 -4.20
C LEU A 35 -34.81 -39.96 -2.87
N ALA A 36 -34.19 -40.82 -2.06
CA ALA A 36 -34.66 -41.20 -0.74
C ALA A 36 -34.69 -40.00 0.20
N GLY A 37 -33.62 -39.19 0.23
CA GLY A 37 -33.58 -37.96 1.02
C GLY A 37 -34.66 -36.96 0.61
N LEU A 38 -34.87 -36.78 -0.70
CA LEU A 38 -35.91 -35.90 -1.24
C LEU A 38 -37.31 -36.41 -0.89
N LEU A 39 -37.57 -37.72 -0.99
CA LEU A 39 -38.83 -38.35 -0.58
C LEU A 39 -39.10 -38.14 0.91
N ILE A 40 -38.10 -38.34 1.77
CA ILE A 40 -38.23 -38.13 3.23
C ILE A 40 -38.64 -36.68 3.52
N VAL A 41 -37.99 -35.70 2.88
CA VAL A 41 -38.32 -34.28 3.07
C VAL A 41 -39.71 -33.94 2.52
N LEU A 42 -40.10 -34.51 1.38
CA LEU A 42 -41.44 -34.33 0.81
C LEU A 42 -42.53 -34.97 1.67
N ILE A 43 -42.29 -36.17 2.21
CA ILE A 43 -43.20 -36.84 3.14
C ILE A 43 -43.32 -36.02 4.43
N TRP A 44 -42.21 -35.55 4.99
CA TRP A 44 -42.23 -34.68 6.16
C TRP A 44 -43.02 -33.38 5.92
N ARG A 45 -42.84 -32.76 4.74
CA ARG A 45 -43.58 -31.56 4.34
C ARG A 45 -45.06 -31.85 4.08
N ALA A 46 -45.38 -33.00 3.50
CA ALA A 46 -46.77 -33.42 3.31
C ALA A 46 -47.45 -33.70 4.65
N MET A 47 -46.75 -34.37 5.58
CA MET A 47 -47.23 -34.64 6.93
C MET A 47 -47.42 -33.35 7.73
N SER A 48 -46.54 -32.35 7.62
CA SER A 48 -46.73 -31.06 8.28
C SER A 48 -47.90 -30.27 7.68
N ILE A 49 -48.12 -30.33 6.36
CA ILE A 49 -49.28 -29.71 5.70
C ILE A 49 -50.59 -30.41 6.06
N ILE A 50 -50.57 -31.74 6.20
CA ILE A 50 -51.75 -32.54 6.57
C ILE A 50 -52.10 -32.37 8.05
N CYS A 51 -51.11 -32.27 8.94
CA CYS A 51 -51.32 -32.05 10.38
C CYS A 51 -51.69 -30.59 10.71
N CYS A 52 -51.23 -29.59 9.94
CA CYS A 52 -51.58 -28.18 10.15
C CYS A 52 -52.88 -27.73 9.43
N ARG A 53 -53.73 -28.67 8.98
CA ARG A 53 -55.00 -28.36 8.29
C ARG A 53 -56.23 -28.20 9.23
N LYS A 54 -55.99 -27.93 10.51
CA LYS A 54 -56.92 -27.36 11.51
C LYS A 54 -56.11 -26.28 12.23
N ASP A 55 -56.36 -24.98 12.14
CA ASP A 55 -57.61 -24.21 12.05
C ASP A 55 -57.47 -23.01 11.07
N PRO A 56 -58.57 -22.51 10.45
CA PRO A 56 -58.55 -21.21 9.81
C PRO A 56 -58.85 -20.13 10.86
N SER A 57 -57.86 -19.30 11.18
CA SER A 57 -58.14 -17.97 11.76
C SER A 57 -57.49 -16.90 10.87
N PRO A 58 -58.20 -15.77 10.60
CA PRO A 58 -57.77 -14.82 9.58
C PRO A 58 -56.77 -13.85 10.19
N GLU A 59 -55.50 -13.89 9.77
CA GLU A 59 -54.55 -12.83 10.10
C GLU A 59 -54.52 -11.79 8.99
N TYR A 60 -55.11 -10.64 9.34
CA TYR A 60 -54.95 -9.34 8.71
C TYR A 60 -53.46 -9.01 8.50
N SER A 61 -53.13 -8.62 7.27
CA SER A 61 -51.90 -7.91 6.97
C SER A 61 -51.88 -6.55 7.69
N GLN A 62 -50.97 -6.36 8.64
CA GLN A 62 -50.60 -5.02 9.11
C GLN A 62 -49.12 -4.77 8.84
N SER A 63 -48.88 -4.11 7.72
CA SER A 63 -47.68 -3.34 7.42
C SER A 63 -47.55 -2.18 8.43
N ASP A 64 -46.33 -1.96 8.89
CA ASP A 64 -45.75 -0.72 9.43
C ASP A 64 -46.48 -0.01 10.59
N LEU A 65 -45.85 0.01 11.77
CA LEU A 65 -45.46 1.24 12.50
C LEU A 65 -44.92 0.93 13.91
N LYS A 66 -43.82 1.63 14.25
CA LYS A 66 -43.20 1.90 15.55
C LYS A 66 -44.10 1.69 16.79
N GLN A 67 -43.59 1.07 17.87
CA GLN A 67 -43.32 1.71 19.19
C GLN A 67 -43.06 0.73 20.36
N GLN A 68 -42.06 1.10 21.17
CA GLN A 68 -42.02 1.17 22.64
C GLN A 68 -42.37 -0.03 23.55
N ASN A 69 -41.38 -0.36 24.39
CA ASN A 69 -41.44 -0.58 25.85
C ASN A 69 -42.83 -0.63 26.51
N LEU A 70 -43.27 -1.83 26.94
CA LEU A 70 -43.88 -2.14 28.25
C LEU A 70 -43.99 -3.70 28.38
N PRO A 71 -44.02 -4.27 29.61
CA PRO A 71 -43.75 -5.70 29.83
C PRO A 71 -45.01 -6.57 29.62
N LYS A 72 -44.80 -7.78 29.07
CA LYS A 72 -45.84 -8.79 28.81
C LYS A 72 -46.21 -9.56 30.10
N PRO A 73 -47.50 -9.92 30.33
CA PRO A 73 -47.91 -10.85 31.38
C PRO A 73 -47.62 -12.31 30.98
N PRO A 74 -47.61 -13.27 31.93
CA PRO A 74 -47.05 -14.59 31.70
C PRO A 74 -47.98 -15.45 30.82
N ARG A 75 -47.41 -16.01 29.75
CA ARG A 75 -48.09 -16.95 28.83
C ARG A 75 -48.36 -18.28 29.51
N GLN A 76 -49.57 -18.78 29.30
CA GLN A 76 -50.03 -20.10 29.71
C GLN A 76 -49.19 -21.20 29.06
N ALA A 77 -48.58 -22.02 29.90
CA ALA A 77 -47.88 -23.23 29.53
C ALA A 77 -48.90 -24.34 29.23
N LYS A 78 -48.95 -24.80 27.98
CA LYS A 78 -49.33 -26.17 27.54
C LYS A 78 -49.47 -26.23 26.02
N GLU A 79 -48.36 -26.12 25.28
CA GLU A 79 -48.16 -26.66 23.91
C GLU A 79 -46.73 -26.37 23.34
N GLU A 80 -45.68 -26.30 24.18
CA GLU A 80 -44.33 -25.85 23.76
C GLU A 80 -43.21 -26.90 23.87
N PHE A 81 -43.47 -28.17 24.19
CA PHE A 81 -42.38 -29.12 24.48
C PHE A 81 -41.75 -29.83 23.25
N GLU A 82 -42.45 -29.95 22.11
CA GLU A 82 -41.88 -30.58 20.90
C GLU A 82 -41.25 -29.57 19.92
N GLY A 83 -41.61 -28.29 20.01
CA GLY A 83 -41.03 -27.23 19.17
C GLY A 83 -39.64 -26.79 19.63
N THR A 84 -39.34 -26.85 20.93
CA THR A 84 -38.12 -26.33 21.55
C THR A 84 -36.86 -27.11 21.18
N PHE A 85 -36.90 -28.45 21.15
CA PHE A 85 -35.70 -29.24 20.84
C PHE A 85 -35.21 -29.05 19.40
N VAL A 86 -36.13 -28.96 18.43
CA VAL A 86 -35.79 -28.78 17.02
C VAL A 86 -35.26 -27.37 16.76
N THR A 87 -35.83 -26.36 17.44
CA THR A 87 -35.31 -24.98 17.36
C THR A 87 -33.94 -24.86 18.02
N ASP A 88 -33.75 -25.45 19.20
CA ASP A 88 -32.47 -25.40 19.92
C ASP A 88 -31.36 -26.13 19.15
N ALA A 89 -31.66 -27.28 18.54
CA ALA A 89 -30.71 -28.01 17.69
C ALA A 89 -30.36 -27.24 16.41
N LYS A 90 -31.31 -26.51 15.83
CA LYS A 90 -31.08 -25.65 14.66
C LYS A 90 -30.17 -24.48 15.01
N ASP A 91 -30.42 -23.82 16.13
CA ASP A 91 -29.62 -22.66 16.58
C ASP A 91 -28.20 -23.10 16.94
N TRP A 92 -28.05 -24.21 17.68
CA TRP A 92 -26.75 -24.82 17.97
C TRP A 92 -25.96 -25.17 16.71
N ALA A 93 -26.61 -25.81 15.72
CA ALA A 93 -25.96 -26.16 14.46
C ALA A 93 -25.59 -24.89 13.64
N GLY A 94 -26.43 -23.85 13.68
CA GLY A 94 -26.16 -22.56 13.04
C GLY A 94 -24.95 -21.83 13.64
N GLU A 95 -24.82 -21.81 14.97
CA GLU A 95 -23.64 -21.26 15.66
C GLU A 95 -22.35 -22.00 15.30
N LEU A 96 -22.42 -23.31 15.10
CA LEU A 96 -21.28 -24.14 14.76
C LEU A 96 -20.79 -23.91 13.32
N ILE A 97 -21.70 -23.70 12.37
CA ILE A 97 -21.37 -23.43 10.96
C ILE A 97 -20.86 -21.99 10.76
N SER A 98 -21.47 -21.03 11.46
CA SER A 98 -21.12 -19.60 11.32
C SER A 98 -19.72 -19.24 11.85
N GLY A 99 -19.05 -20.16 12.56
CA GLY A 99 -17.69 -19.93 13.09
C GLY A 99 -17.61 -18.84 14.17
N GLN A 100 -18.75 -18.47 14.78
CA GLN A 100 -18.79 -17.48 15.85
C GLN A 100 -18.21 -18.04 17.15
N THR A 101 -18.48 -19.31 17.44
CA THR A 101 -17.94 -20.04 18.59
C THR A 101 -16.53 -20.58 18.30
N THR A 102 -15.73 -20.79 19.34
CA THR A 102 -14.39 -21.40 19.20
C THR A 102 -14.47 -22.82 18.64
N THR A 103 -15.50 -23.59 19.04
CA THR A 103 -15.81 -24.93 18.51
C THR A 103 -16.19 -24.87 17.03
N GLY A 104 -17.00 -23.89 16.62
CA GLY A 104 -17.34 -23.66 15.21
C GLY A 104 -16.12 -23.33 14.37
N ARG A 105 -15.20 -22.48 14.86
CA ARG A 105 -13.94 -22.19 14.15
C ARG A 105 -13.07 -23.44 13.96
N ILE A 106 -12.97 -24.28 14.99
CA ILE A 106 -12.24 -25.55 14.89
C ILE A 106 -12.89 -26.44 13.83
N LEU A 107 -14.22 -26.57 13.83
CA LEU A 107 -14.94 -27.35 12.83
C LEU A 107 -14.67 -26.82 11.42
N VAL A 108 -14.76 -25.51 11.20
CA VAL A 108 -14.56 -24.86 9.90
C VAL A 108 -13.11 -25.06 9.39
N VAL A 109 -12.11 -24.90 10.25
CA VAL A 109 -10.70 -25.19 9.90
C VAL A 109 -10.51 -26.67 9.57
N LEU A 110 -11.13 -27.56 10.33
CA LEU A 110 -11.01 -29.00 10.14
C LEU A 110 -11.67 -29.43 8.83
N VAL A 111 -12.84 -28.88 8.49
CA VAL A 111 -13.50 -29.06 7.17
C VAL A 111 -12.57 -28.60 6.05
N PHE A 112 -11.93 -27.44 6.18
CA PHE A 112 -10.98 -26.92 5.21
C PHE A 112 -9.79 -27.89 4.99
N VAL A 113 -9.09 -28.26 6.06
CA VAL A 113 -7.92 -29.16 5.98
C VAL A 113 -8.31 -30.53 5.43
N LEU A 114 -9.41 -31.11 5.91
CA LEU A 114 -9.88 -32.41 5.42
C LEU A 114 -10.36 -32.35 3.97
N SER A 115 -10.91 -31.22 3.50
CA SER A 115 -11.33 -31.07 2.11
C SER A 115 -10.13 -31.10 1.15
N ILE A 116 -9.04 -30.43 1.52
CA ILE A 116 -7.79 -30.44 0.78
C ILE A 116 -7.15 -31.83 0.84
N ALA A 117 -7.08 -32.45 2.02
CA ALA A 117 -6.54 -33.80 2.17
C ALA A 117 -7.34 -34.84 1.35
N SER A 118 -8.66 -34.76 1.34
CA SER A 118 -9.54 -35.62 0.54
C SER A 118 -9.38 -35.40 -0.96
N LEU A 119 -9.06 -34.18 -1.40
CA LEU A 119 -8.71 -33.88 -2.79
C LEU A 119 -7.32 -34.43 -3.16
N ILE A 120 -6.34 -34.36 -2.26
CA ILE A 120 -5.01 -34.95 -2.46
C ILE A 120 -5.11 -36.48 -2.62
N ILE A 121 -5.94 -37.14 -1.80
CA ILE A 121 -6.19 -38.58 -1.96
C ILE A 121 -6.77 -38.88 -3.34
N TYR A 122 -7.70 -38.05 -3.83
CA TYR A 122 -8.19 -38.19 -5.21
C TYR A 122 -7.06 -38.06 -6.24
N PHE A 123 -6.13 -37.12 -6.10
CA PHE A 123 -4.99 -37.00 -7.02
C PHE A 123 -4.06 -38.20 -6.97
N ILE A 124 -3.83 -38.78 -5.79
CA ILE A 124 -3.03 -40.00 -5.62
C ILE A 124 -3.74 -41.17 -6.32
N ASP A 125 -5.02 -41.39 -6.04
CA ASP A 125 -5.80 -42.47 -6.66
C ASP A 125 -5.93 -42.28 -8.18
N ALA A 126 -6.15 -41.05 -8.65
CA ALA A 126 -6.27 -40.73 -10.08
C ALA A 126 -4.94 -40.80 -10.84
N SER A 127 -3.80 -40.81 -10.14
CA SER A 127 -2.49 -41.06 -10.75
C SER A 127 -2.22 -42.55 -11.00
N SER A 128 -2.98 -43.44 -10.37
CA SER A 128 -2.85 -44.88 -10.58
C SER A 128 -3.56 -45.31 -11.88
N GLU A 129 -3.02 -46.34 -12.54
CA GLU A 129 -3.57 -46.80 -13.82
C GLU A 129 -4.93 -47.50 -13.65
N GLY A 130 -5.90 -47.10 -14.46
CA GLY A 130 -7.24 -47.72 -14.55
C GLY A 130 -8.32 -47.02 -13.72
N VAL A 131 -9.58 -47.11 -14.19
CA VAL A 131 -10.75 -46.44 -13.59
C VAL A 131 -11.35 -47.25 -12.42
N GLU A 132 -11.24 -48.57 -12.48
CA GLU A 132 -11.69 -49.53 -11.45
C GLU A 132 -10.50 -50.40 -11.02
N GLN A 133 -10.36 -50.64 -9.71
CA GLN A 133 -9.38 -51.60 -9.16
C GLN A 133 -10.08 -52.53 -8.15
N CYS A 134 -9.77 -53.83 -8.22
CA CYS A 134 -10.26 -54.83 -7.27
C CYS A 134 -9.17 -55.08 -6.24
N LYS A 135 -9.25 -54.39 -5.10
CA LYS A 135 -8.31 -54.56 -3.97
C LYS A 135 -9.11 -54.71 -2.69
N GLU A 136 -8.73 -55.69 -1.89
CA GLU A 136 -9.34 -55.91 -0.58
C GLU A 136 -9.16 -54.69 0.33
N TRP A 137 -10.21 -54.32 1.05
CA TRP A 137 -10.22 -53.15 1.95
C TRP A 137 -9.10 -53.16 3.00
N SER A 138 -8.75 -54.35 3.52
CA SER A 138 -7.70 -54.49 4.54
C SER A 138 -6.30 -54.14 4.01
N SER A 139 -6.07 -54.27 2.70
CA SER A 139 -4.76 -54.07 2.08
C SER A 139 -4.50 -52.61 1.69
N ASN A 140 -5.56 -51.80 1.55
CA ASN A 140 -5.47 -50.48 0.96
C ASN A 140 -5.59 -49.33 1.98
N MET A 141 -4.45 -48.78 2.38
CA MET A 141 -4.38 -47.64 3.32
C MET A 141 -5.09 -46.38 2.80
N THR A 142 -5.05 -46.10 1.48
CA THR A 142 -5.70 -44.87 0.94
C THR A 142 -7.22 -44.92 1.09
N GLN A 143 -7.82 -46.11 0.90
CA GLN A 143 -9.27 -46.32 1.07
C GLN A 143 -9.72 -46.21 2.53
N GLN A 144 -8.89 -46.66 3.49
CA GLN A 144 -9.19 -46.54 4.91
C GLN A 144 -9.20 -45.07 5.37
N ILE A 145 -8.21 -44.29 4.92
CA ILE A 145 -8.14 -42.85 5.20
C ILE A 145 -9.29 -42.12 4.50
N ASP A 146 -9.62 -42.47 3.26
CA ASP A 146 -10.73 -41.87 2.51
C ASP A 146 -12.08 -42.08 3.23
N LEU A 147 -12.31 -43.30 3.74
CA LEU A 147 -13.50 -43.60 4.53
C LEU A 147 -13.60 -42.73 5.78
N ALA A 148 -12.50 -42.55 6.53
CA ALA A 148 -12.49 -41.71 7.71
C ALA A 148 -12.90 -40.27 7.39
N PHE A 149 -12.41 -39.72 6.27
CA PHE A 149 -12.79 -38.39 5.80
C PHE A 149 -14.27 -38.33 5.38
N ASN A 150 -14.77 -39.34 4.66
CA ASN A 150 -16.18 -39.37 4.24
C ASN A 150 -17.15 -39.52 5.42
N ILE A 151 -16.78 -40.26 6.48
CA ILE A 151 -17.56 -40.31 7.73
C ILE A 151 -17.63 -38.92 8.37
N PHE A 152 -16.50 -38.20 8.42
CA PHE A 152 -16.49 -36.83 8.92
C PHE A 152 -17.40 -35.92 8.06
N PHE A 153 -17.30 -35.99 6.74
CA PHE A 153 -18.16 -35.20 5.84
C PHE A 153 -19.63 -35.57 5.95
N MET A 154 -19.96 -36.83 6.25
CA MET A 154 -21.33 -37.26 6.52
C MET A 154 -21.90 -36.58 7.78
N VAL A 155 -21.13 -36.54 8.87
CA VAL A 155 -21.52 -35.80 10.09
C VAL A 155 -21.68 -34.31 9.77
N TYR A 156 -20.74 -33.73 9.03
CA TYR A 156 -20.82 -32.33 8.61
C TYR A 156 -22.05 -32.04 7.73
N PHE A 157 -22.40 -32.94 6.82
CA PHE A 157 -23.62 -32.85 6.00
C PHE A 157 -24.88 -32.82 6.87
N PHE A 158 -24.98 -33.69 7.89
CA PHE A 158 -26.13 -33.68 8.80
C PHE A 158 -26.21 -32.41 9.66
N ILE A 159 -25.08 -31.87 10.12
CA ILE A 159 -25.06 -30.59 10.85
C ILE A 159 -25.61 -29.46 9.95
N ARG A 160 -25.16 -29.39 8.69
CA ARG A 160 -25.68 -28.42 7.71
C ARG A 160 -27.15 -28.63 7.40
N PHE A 161 -27.59 -29.89 7.27
CA PHE A 161 -29.00 -30.23 7.06
C PHE A 161 -29.87 -29.76 8.22
N ILE A 162 -29.44 -29.91 9.48
CA ILE A 162 -30.18 -29.44 10.66
C ILE A 162 -30.25 -27.90 10.71
N ALA A 163 -29.13 -27.22 10.43
CA ALA A 163 -29.06 -25.76 10.45
C ALA A 163 -29.90 -25.09 9.34
N ALA A 164 -30.06 -25.74 8.18
CA ALA A 164 -30.77 -25.16 7.04
C ALA A 164 -32.24 -24.80 7.37
N SER A 165 -32.66 -23.58 7.01
CA SER A 165 -34.07 -23.17 7.17
C SER A 165 -35.00 -23.89 6.21
N ASP A 166 -34.62 -23.97 4.93
CA ASP A 166 -35.37 -24.67 3.89
C ASP A 166 -34.68 -25.98 3.52
N LYS A 167 -35.23 -27.10 4.01
CA LYS A 167 -34.65 -28.43 3.80
C LYS A 167 -34.62 -28.85 2.32
N LEU A 168 -35.62 -28.45 1.52
CA LEU A 168 -35.65 -28.77 0.08
C LEU A 168 -34.61 -28.01 -0.73
N TRP A 169 -34.42 -26.72 -0.44
CA TRP A 169 -33.40 -25.92 -1.10
C TRP A 169 -31.99 -26.40 -0.75
N PHE A 170 -31.78 -26.79 0.51
CA PHE A 170 -30.53 -27.39 0.95
C PHE A 170 -30.19 -28.70 0.20
N MET A 171 -31.19 -29.56 -0.06
CA MET A 171 -30.98 -30.79 -0.84
C MET A 171 -30.61 -30.52 -2.32
N LEU A 172 -30.97 -29.35 -2.86
CA LEU A 172 -30.65 -28.92 -4.22
C LEU A 172 -29.42 -28.00 -4.29
N GLU A 173 -28.75 -27.77 -3.16
CA GLU A 173 -27.55 -26.96 -3.10
C GLU A 173 -26.35 -27.68 -3.73
N MET A 174 -25.49 -26.94 -4.45
CA MET A 174 -24.33 -27.51 -5.15
C MET A 174 -23.42 -28.34 -4.23
N TYR A 175 -23.18 -27.87 -2.99
CA TYR A 175 -22.34 -28.59 -2.04
C TYR A 175 -22.95 -29.90 -1.54
N SER A 176 -24.29 -29.97 -1.48
CA SER A 176 -25.02 -31.19 -1.14
C SER A 176 -24.88 -32.23 -2.27
N PHE A 177 -24.90 -31.79 -3.54
CA PHE A 177 -24.59 -32.66 -4.68
C PHE A 177 -23.19 -33.26 -4.61
N VAL A 178 -22.18 -32.47 -4.22
CA VAL A 178 -20.81 -33.01 -4.03
C VAL A 178 -20.82 -34.13 -2.99
N ASP A 179 -21.57 -33.97 -1.90
CA ASP A 179 -21.65 -34.98 -0.84
C ASP A 179 -22.39 -36.26 -1.29
N TYR A 180 -23.47 -36.14 -2.08
CA TYR A 180 -24.19 -37.31 -2.62
C TYR A 180 -23.35 -38.14 -3.59
N PHE A 181 -22.47 -37.51 -4.37
CA PHE A 181 -21.64 -38.20 -5.35
C PHE A 181 -20.28 -38.66 -4.79
N THR A 182 -19.92 -38.26 -3.56
CA THR A 182 -18.64 -38.63 -2.95
C THR A 182 -18.79 -39.56 -1.75
N ILE A 183 -19.84 -39.39 -0.92
CA ILE A 183 -20.00 -40.13 0.34
C ILE A 183 -20.58 -41.56 0.11
N PRO A 184 -21.77 -41.76 -0.49
CA PRO A 184 -22.35 -43.10 -0.68
C PRO A 184 -21.45 -44.08 -1.48
N PRO A 185 -20.81 -43.67 -2.60
CA PRO A 185 -19.91 -44.56 -3.34
C PRO A 185 -18.73 -45.07 -2.50
N SER A 186 -18.27 -44.30 -1.50
CA SER A 186 -17.20 -44.75 -0.61
C SER A 186 -17.61 -45.91 0.30
N PHE A 187 -18.88 -45.93 0.76
CA PHE A 187 -19.43 -47.06 1.51
C PHE A 187 -19.68 -48.27 0.63
N VAL A 188 -20.19 -48.06 -0.59
CA VAL A 188 -20.39 -49.15 -1.57
C VAL A 188 -19.07 -49.79 -1.99
N SER A 189 -17.99 -49.01 -2.04
CA SER A 189 -16.64 -49.50 -2.34
C SER A 189 -16.14 -50.53 -1.34
N ILE A 190 -16.56 -50.44 -0.07
CA ILE A 190 -16.25 -51.43 0.97
C ILE A 190 -17.13 -52.65 0.81
N TYR A 191 -18.43 -52.47 0.55
CA TYR A 191 -19.37 -53.58 0.40
C TYR A 191 -19.03 -54.48 -0.81
N LEU A 192 -18.46 -53.90 -1.88
CA LEU A 192 -18.11 -54.61 -3.11
C LEU A 192 -16.63 -55.00 -3.21
N ASP A 193 -15.78 -54.66 -2.23
CA ASP A 193 -14.31 -54.81 -2.28
C ASP A 193 -13.70 -54.32 -3.61
N ARG A 194 -14.22 -53.19 -4.12
CA ARG A 194 -13.82 -52.57 -5.39
C ARG A 194 -13.73 -51.07 -5.25
N THR A 195 -12.67 -50.46 -5.76
CA THR A 195 -12.51 -49.01 -5.81
C THR A 195 -12.84 -48.48 -7.20
N TRP A 196 -13.61 -47.38 -7.23
CA TRP A 196 -13.99 -46.68 -8.45
C TRP A 196 -13.64 -45.20 -8.30
N ILE A 197 -12.87 -44.66 -9.25
CA ILE A 197 -12.48 -43.25 -9.28
C ILE A 197 -13.71 -42.37 -9.54
N GLY A 198 -14.57 -42.76 -10.50
CA GLY A 198 -15.88 -42.17 -10.77
C GLY A 198 -15.95 -40.64 -10.66
N LEU A 199 -16.89 -40.17 -9.84
CA LEU A 199 -17.17 -38.75 -9.62
C LEU A 199 -16.38 -38.12 -8.45
N ARG A 200 -15.29 -38.76 -7.99
CA ARG A 200 -14.47 -38.24 -6.87
C ARG A 200 -13.84 -36.87 -7.18
N PHE A 201 -13.67 -36.51 -8.45
CA PHE A 201 -13.17 -35.19 -8.85
C PHE A 201 -14.06 -34.03 -8.40
N LEU A 202 -15.36 -34.28 -8.12
CA LEU A 202 -16.28 -33.26 -7.60
C LEU A 202 -15.82 -32.69 -6.25
N ARG A 203 -14.92 -33.38 -5.52
CA ARG A 203 -14.25 -32.84 -4.33
C ARG A 203 -13.54 -31.52 -4.59
N ALA A 204 -13.08 -31.26 -5.82
CA ALA A 204 -12.45 -29.99 -6.18
C ALA A 204 -13.42 -28.80 -6.08
N LEU A 205 -14.75 -29.00 -6.21
CA LEU A 205 -15.74 -27.92 -6.00
C LEU A 205 -15.77 -27.42 -4.55
N ARG A 206 -15.29 -28.22 -3.59
CA ARG A 206 -15.20 -27.78 -2.18
C ARG A 206 -14.22 -26.62 -2.01
N LEU A 207 -13.26 -26.45 -2.93
CA LEU A 207 -12.36 -25.28 -2.91
C LEU A 207 -13.14 -23.97 -2.99
N MET A 208 -14.32 -23.94 -3.64
CA MET A 208 -15.16 -22.73 -3.71
C MET A 208 -15.57 -22.16 -2.35
N THR A 209 -15.56 -22.99 -1.29
CA THR A 209 -15.90 -22.55 0.09
C THR A 209 -14.72 -21.89 0.83
N VAL A 210 -13.51 -21.98 0.29
CA VAL A 210 -12.28 -21.46 0.91
C VAL A 210 -12.34 -19.95 1.20
N PRO A 211 -12.82 -19.08 0.31
CA PRO A 211 -12.93 -17.65 0.58
C PRO A 211 -13.83 -17.36 1.78
N ASP A 212 -14.98 -18.05 1.87
CA ASP A 212 -15.95 -17.89 2.97
C ASP A 212 -15.33 -18.35 4.30
N ILE A 213 -14.63 -19.48 4.29
CA ILE A 213 -13.89 -19.99 5.44
C ILE A 213 -12.82 -18.97 5.90
N LEU A 214 -12.04 -18.43 4.99
CA LEU A 214 -11.00 -17.44 5.31
C LEU A 214 -11.59 -16.12 5.83
N GLN A 215 -12.81 -15.78 5.41
CA GLN A 215 -13.57 -14.65 5.95
C GLN A 215 -14.07 -14.93 7.38
N TYR A 216 -14.60 -16.12 7.66
CA TYR A 216 -14.99 -16.53 9.01
C TYR A 216 -13.81 -16.56 9.99
N LEU A 217 -12.62 -16.91 9.50
CA LEU A 217 -11.37 -16.86 10.28
C LEU A 217 -10.78 -15.45 10.44
N ASN A 218 -11.41 -14.43 9.86
CA ASN A 218 -10.99 -13.03 9.89
C ASN A 218 -9.56 -12.80 9.33
N ILE A 219 -9.13 -13.65 8.39
CA ILE A 219 -7.85 -13.54 7.68
C ILE A 219 -7.99 -12.55 6.51
N LEU A 220 -9.08 -12.68 5.74
CA LEU A 220 -9.40 -11.75 4.65
C LEU A 220 -10.30 -10.62 5.16
N LYS A 221 -9.74 -9.41 5.22
CA LYS A 221 -10.45 -8.23 5.77
C LYS A 221 -10.87 -7.22 4.71
N THR A 222 -10.14 -7.13 3.60
CA THR A 222 -10.40 -6.13 2.55
C THR A 222 -11.29 -6.71 1.46
N SER A 223 -12.22 -5.91 0.93
CA SER A 223 -13.08 -6.31 -0.18
C SER A 223 -12.29 -6.81 -1.40
N SER A 224 -11.16 -6.17 -1.72
CA SER A 224 -10.27 -6.58 -2.80
C SER A 224 -9.64 -7.96 -2.58
N SER A 225 -9.22 -8.27 -1.35
CA SER A 225 -8.61 -9.58 -1.05
C SER A 225 -9.64 -10.71 -1.01
N ILE A 226 -10.85 -10.43 -0.52
CA ILE A 226 -11.98 -11.37 -0.55
C ILE A 226 -12.36 -11.70 -1.99
N ARG A 227 -12.54 -10.67 -2.83
CA ARG A 227 -12.88 -10.83 -4.25
C ARG A 227 -11.78 -11.59 -5.01
N LEU A 228 -10.50 -11.28 -4.75
CA LEU A 228 -9.37 -12.02 -5.32
C LEU A 228 -9.39 -13.50 -4.94
N ALA A 229 -9.58 -13.82 -3.66
CA ALA A 229 -9.66 -15.21 -3.19
C ALA A 229 -10.84 -15.96 -3.81
N GLN A 230 -11.99 -15.30 -3.97
CA GLN A 230 -13.17 -15.86 -4.63
C GLN A 230 -12.90 -16.19 -6.10
N LEU A 231 -12.35 -15.26 -6.89
CA LEU A 231 -12.03 -15.49 -8.30
C LEU A 231 -11.03 -16.63 -8.48
N VAL A 232 -9.95 -16.63 -7.70
CA VAL A 232 -8.89 -17.66 -7.78
C VAL A 232 -9.45 -19.03 -7.40
N SER A 233 -10.27 -19.10 -6.36
CA SER A 233 -10.89 -20.34 -5.93
C SER A 233 -11.89 -20.90 -6.95
N ILE A 234 -12.76 -20.05 -7.51
CA ILE A 234 -13.70 -20.44 -8.56
C ILE A 234 -12.95 -20.92 -9.80
N PHE A 235 -11.92 -20.20 -10.23
CA PHE A 235 -11.11 -20.56 -11.39
C PHE A 235 -10.45 -21.93 -11.22
N ILE A 236 -9.76 -22.16 -10.09
CA ILE A 236 -9.06 -23.43 -9.82
C ILE A 236 -10.06 -24.58 -9.67
N SER A 237 -11.18 -24.39 -8.98
CA SER A 237 -12.17 -25.45 -8.76
C SER A 237 -12.87 -25.89 -10.05
N VAL A 238 -13.28 -24.95 -10.92
CA VAL A 238 -13.88 -25.25 -12.23
C VAL A 238 -12.87 -25.93 -13.16
N TRP A 239 -11.61 -25.47 -13.15
CA TRP A 239 -10.55 -26.06 -13.97
C TRP A 239 -10.25 -27.50 -13.57
N LEU A 240 -10.04 -27.78 -12.27
CA LEU A 240 -9.74 -29.12 -11.77
C LEU A 240 -10.94 -30.08 -11.94
N THR A 241 -12.17 -29.62 -11.73
CA THR A 241 -13.34 -30.47 -11.96
C THR A 241 -13.52 -30.84 -13.42
N ALA A 242 -13.37 -29.89 -14.33
CA ALA A 242 -13.44 -30.17 -15.76
C ALA A 242 -12.35 -31.13 -16.21
N ALA A 243 -11.14 -31.03 -15.64
CA ALA A 243 -10.05 -31.96 -15.90
C ALA A 243 -10.43 -33.38 -15.44
N GLY A 244 -11.08 -33.48 -14.27
CA GLY A 244 -11.62 -34.73 -13.76
C GLY A 244 -12.73 -35.34 -14.61
N ILE A 245 -13.59 -34.51 -15.20
CA ILE A 245 -14.63 -34.97 -16.15
C ILE A 245 -13.98 -35.56 -17.39
N ILE A 246 -13.04 -34.84 -18.03
CA ILE A 246 -12.33 -35.34 -19.21
C ILE A 246 -11.54 -36.61 -18.89
N HIS A 247 -10.85 -36.63 -17.75
CA HIS A 247 -10.13 -37.81 -17.28
C HIS A 247 -11.07 -39.02 -17.13
N LEU A 248 -12.27 -38.83 -16.58
CA LEU A 248 -13.25 -39.91 -16.46
C LEU A 248 -13.76 -40.36 -17.84
N LEU A 249 -14.12 -39.42 -18.72
CA LEU A 249 -14.69 -39.73 -20.03
C LEU A 249 -13.70 -40.44 -20.96
N GLU A 250 -12.46 -39.94 -21.07
CA GLU A 250 -11.43 -40.51 -21.95
C GLU A 250 -10.94 -41.89 -21.45
N ASN A 251 -10.76 -42.05 -20.13
CA ASN A 251 -10.31 -43.33 -19.58
C ASN A 251 -11.41 -44.40 -19.52
N SER A 252 -12.69 -44.00 -19.47
CA SER A 252 -13.81 -44.94 -19.47
C SER A 252 -14.13 -45.48 -20.86
N GLY A 253 -13.98 -44.65 -21.90
CA GLY A 253 -14.36 -44.96 -23.29
C GLY A 253 -15.82 -44.57 -23.61
N ASP A 254 -16.21 -44.72 -24.87
CA ASP A 254 -17.56 -44.37 -25.34
C ASP A 254 -18.63 -45.37 -24.84
N PRO A 255 -19.87 -44.92 -24.58
CA PRO A 255 -20.92 -45.74 -23.98
C PRO A 255 -21.37 -46.90 -24.90
N LEU A 256 -22.05 -47.88 -24.29
CA LEU A 256 -22.56 -49.15 -24.86
C LEU A 256 -21.55 -50.30 -24.86
N ASP A 257 -20.37 -50.14 -25.47
CA ASP A 257 -19.33 -51.20 -25.51
C ASP A 257 -18.01 -50.81 -24.82
N PHE A 258 -17.92 -49.59 -24.25
CA PHE A 258 -16.67 -49.04 -23.68
C PHE A 258 -15.48 -49.17 -24.63
N SER A 259 -15.73 -48.94 -25.92
CA SER A 259 -14.73 -48.97 -26.98
C SER A 259 -13.92 -47.67 -26.98
N ASN A 260 -12.69 -47.75 -27.49
CA ASN A 260 -11.73 -46.63 -27.60
C ASN A 260 -11.35 -45.92 -26.27
N PRO A 261 -10.90 -46.63 -25.22
CA PRO A 261 -10.35 -45.97 -24.04
C PRO A 261 -9.00 -45.32 -24.38
N HIS A 262 -8.91 -44.00 -24.22
CA HIS A 262 -7.67 -43.26 -24.36
C HIS A 262 -7.09 -43.00 -22.96
N ARG A 263 -6.03 -43.74 -22.61
CA ARG A 263 -5.43 -43.69 -21.27
C ARG A 263 -4.64 -42.40 -21.05
N LEU A 264 -5.30 -41.40 -20.47
CA LEU A 264 -4.70 -40.12 -20.09
C LEU A 264 -4.55 -40.04 -18.58
N SER A 265 -3.38 -39.58 -18.12
CA SER A 265 -3.20 -39.21 -16.71
C SER A 265 -4.00 -37.96 -16.37
N TYR A 266 -4.51 -37.86 -15.14
CA TYR A 266 -5.24 -36.69 -14.66
C TYR A 266 -4.46 -35.38 -14.90
N TRP A 267 -3.15 -35.37 -14.67
CA TRP A 267 -2.31 -34.19 -14.88
C TRP A 267 -2.17 -33.81 -16.35
N THR A 268 -2.22 -34.79 -17.26
CA THR A 268 -2.27 -34.55 -18.71
C THR A 268 -3.58 -33.88 -19.10
N CYS A 269 -4.71 -34.26 -18.48
CA CYS A 269 -6.00 -33.59 -18.68
C CYS A 269 -6.01 -32.15 -18.11
N VAL A 270 -5.37 -31.92 -16.96
CA VAL A 270 -5.18 -30.57 -16.38
C VAL A 270 -4.38 -29.67 -17.32
N TYR A 271 -3.26 -30.19 -17.86
CA TYR A 271 -2.45 -29.50 -18.86
C TYR A 271 -3.24 -29.21 -20.15
N PHE A 272 -3.95 -30.21 -20.67
CA PHE A 272 -4.79 -30.06 -21.86
C PHE A 272 -5.84 -28.95 -21.68
N LEU A 273 -6.48 -28.89 -20.51
CA LEU A 273 -7.49 -27.86 -20.25
C LEU A 273 -6.92 -26.46 -20.11
N ILE A 274 -5.76 -26.26 -19.50
CA ILE A 274 -5.18 -24.92 -19.41
C ILE A 274 -4.76 -24.40 -20.79
N VAL A 275 -4.20 -25.26 -21.64
CA VAL A 275 -3.80 -24.93 -23.02
C VAL A 275 -5.00 -24.62 -23.91
N THR A 276 -6.11 -25.32 -23.74
CA THR A 276 -7.33 -25.10 -24.51
C THR A 276 -8.12 -23.88 -24.01
N MET A 277 -8.23 -23.66 -22.70
CA MET A 277 -8.80 -22.44 -22.12
C MET A 277 -8.02 -21.18 -22.50
N SER A 278 -6.69 -21.26 -22.57
CA SER A 278 -5.85 -20.14 -22.98
C SER A 278 -5.85 -19.91 -24.49
N THR A 279 -6.66 -20.64 -25.26
CA THR A 279 -6.75 -20.58 -26.73
C THR A 279 -5.44 -20.89 -27.47
N VAL A 280 -4.49 -21.57 -26.82
CA VAL A 280 -3.19 -21.91 -27.43
C VAL A 280 -3.33 -23.14 -28.33
N GLY A 281 -3.90 -24.22 -27.81
CA GLY A 281 -4.26 -25.41 -28.60
C GLY A 281 -3.11 -26.07 -29.37
N TYR A 282 -2.06 -26.54 -28.67
CA TYR A 282 -0.89 -27.18 -29.32
C TYR A 282 -1.23 -28.40 -30.18
N GLY A 283 -2.29 -29.14 -29.84
CA GLY A 283 -2.70 -30.35 -30.55
C GLY A 283 -1.88 -31.60 -30.22
N ASP A 284 -1.04 -31.53 -29.20
CA ASP A 284 -0.25 -32.64 -28.63
C ASP A 284 -1.11 -33.63 -27.84
N VAL A 285 -2.12 -33.12 -27.14
CA VAL A 285 -3.15 -33.91 -26.44
C VAL A 285 -4.53 -33.47 -26.92
N TYR A 286 -5.41 -34.42 -27.19
CA TYR A 286 -6.79 -34.16 -27.61
C TYR A 286 -7.73 -35.29 -27.15
N CYS A 287 -9.03 -34.97 -27.05
CA CYS A 287 -10.08 -35.94 -26.75
C CYS A 287 -10.40 -36.80 -27.98
N GLU A 288 -10.33 -38.12 -27.85
CA GLU A 288 -10.72 -39.05 -28.90
C GLU A 288 -12.19 -39.47 -28.79
N THR A 289 -12.69 -39.58 -27.56
CA THR A 289 -14.05 -40.05 -27.28
C THR A 289 -15.12 -39.05 -27.75
N ILE A 290 -16.28 -39.57 -28.18
CA ILE A 290 -17.43 -38.74 -28.60
C ILE A 290 -17.93 -37.91 -27.41
N LEU A 291 -18.02 -38.51 -26.22
CA LEU A 291 -18.44 -37.81 -25.00
C LEU A 291 -17.44 -36.74 -24.57
N GLY A 292 -16.13 -37.02 -24.62
CA GLY A 292 -15.07 -36.07 -24.28
C GLY A 292 -15.08 -34.87 -25.22
N ARG A 293 -15.21 -35.08 -26.54
CA ARG A 293 -15.34 -34.01 -27.53
C ARG A 293 -16.60 -33.17 -27.32
N THR A 294 -17.73 -33.82 -27.06
CA THR A 294 -19.00 -33.13 -26.79
C THR A 294 -18.89 -32.24 -25.55
N PHE A 295 -18.34 -32.78 -24.46
CA PHE A 295 -18.08 -32.00 -23.25
C PHE A 295 -17.14 -30.83 -23.53
N LEU A 296 -16.05 -31.05 -24.26
CA LEU A 296 -15.08 -29.99 -24.59
C LEU A 296 -15.73 -28.83 -25.35
N VAL A 297 -16.63 -29.08 -26.30
CA VAL A 297 -17.33 -28.02 -27.04
C VAL A 297 -18.15 -27.14 -26.11
N PHE A 298 -18.97 -27.73 -25.23
CA PHE A 298 -19.75 -26.96 -24.24
C PHE A 298 -18.84 -26.26 -23.23
N PHE A 299 -17.79 -26.94 -22.80
CA PHE A 299 -16.84 -26.41 -21.85
C PHE A 299 -16.09 -25.19 -22.39
N LEU A 300 -15.68 -25.19 -23.66
CA LEU A 300 -14.99 -24.04 -24.26
C LEU A 300 -15.90 -22.80 -24.34
N LEU A 301 -17.21 -22.96 -24.61
CA LEU A 301 -18.14 -21.84 -24.63
C LEU A 301 -18.20 -21.11 -23.27
N VAL A 302 -18.19 -21.87 -22.16
CA VAL A 302 -18.26 -21.32 -20.80
C VAL A 302 -16.87 -20.94 -20.28
N GLY A 303 -15.88 -21.82 -20.47
CA GLY A 303 -14.52 -21.69 -19.98
C GLY A 303 -13.78 -20.50 -20.57
N LEU A 304 -13.98 -20.18 -21.86
CA LEU A 304 -13.41 -18.98 -22.47
C LEU A 304 -13.99 -17.69 -21.87
N ALA A 305 -15.30 -17.66 -21.58
CA ALA A 305 -15.93 -16.50 -20.95
C ALA A 305 -15.42 -16.30 -19.50
N ILE A 306 -15.24 -17.39 -18.75
CA ILE A 306 -14.65 -17.35 -17.40
C ILE A 306 -13.19 -16.91 -17.46
N PHE A 307 -12.38 -17.49 -18.35
CA PHE A 307 -10.96 -17.14 -18.48
C PHE A 307 -10.77 -15.67 -18.87
N ALA A 308 -11.53 -15.19 -19.86
CA ALA A 308 -11.45 -13.82 -20.36
C ALA A 308 -11.91 -12.76 -19.34
N SER A 309 -12.78 -13.11 -18.38
CA SER A 309 -13.24 -12.20 -17.33
C SER A 309 -12.40 -12.29 -16.05
N CYS A 310 -12.09 -13.50 -15.58
CA CYS A 310 -11.37 -13.70 -14.32
C CYS A 310 -9.92 -13.24 -14.39
N ILE A 311 -9.19 -13.51 -15.49
CA ILE A 311 -7.75 -13.20 -15.56
C ILE A 311 -7.46 -11.69 -15.50
N PRO A 312 -8.11 -10.82 -16.31
CA PRO A 312 -7.89 -9.38 -16.21
C PRO A 312 -8.26 -8.82 -14.84
N GLU A 313 -9.36 -9.30 -14.25
CA GLU A 313 -9.80 -8.84 -12.93
C GLU A 313 -8.83 -9.24 -11.81
N ILE A 314 -8.28 -10.46 -11.87
CA ILE A 314 -7.21 -10.90 -10.97
C ILE A 314 -5.97 -10.00 -11.12
N ILE A 315 -5.58 -9.68 -12.35
CA ILE A 315 -4.43 -8.82 -12.65
C ILE A 315 -4.65 -7.42 -12.07
N ASP A 316 -5.83 -6.83 -12.27
CA ASP A 316 -6.16 -5.50 -11.74
C ASP A 316 -6.13 -5.50 -10.20
N LEU A 317 -6.73 -6.51 -9.55
CA LEU A 317 -6.74 -6.62 -8.09
C LEU A 317 -5.33 -6.79 -7.52
N ILE A 318 -4.45 -7.55 -8.16
CA ILE A 318 -3.04 -7.70 -7.75
C ILE A 318 -2.24 -6.42 -8.04
N GLY A 319 -2.54 -5.73 -9.14
CA GLY A 319 -1.87 -4.53 -9.62
C GLY A 319 -2.12 -3.27 -8.80
N THR A 320 -3.18 -3.24 -7.99
CA THR A 320 -3.53 -2.08 -7.12
C THR A 320 -2.59 -1.83 -5.93
N ARG A 321 -1.46 -2.55 -5.83
CA ARG A 321 -0.48 -2.28 -4.75
C ARG A 321 0.13 -0.88 -4.93
N PRO A 322 0.07 0.00 -3.90
CA PRO A 322 0.60 1.35 -4.01
C PRO A 322 2.12 1.31 -4.18
N LYS A 323 2.61 1.71 -5.36
CA LYS A 323 4.03 1.75 -5.73
C LYS A 323 4.89 2.60 -4.78
N TYR A 324 4.32 3.69 -4.29
CA TYR A 324 4.98 4.67 -3.40
C TYR A 324 4.59 4.47 -1.93
N GLY A 325 4.36 3.22 -1.54
CA GLY A 325 4.17 2.80 -0.16
C GLY A 325 5.49 2.73 0.63
N GLY A 326 5.48 2.03 1.76
CA GLY A 326 6.68 1.79 2.56
C GLY A 326 7.04 2.90 3.54
N THR A 327 8.20 2.77 4.18
CA THR A 327 8.73 3.65 5.23
C THR A 327 10.13 4.12 4.86
N LEU A 328 10.45 5.37 5.16
CA LEU A 328 11.78 5.94 4.97
C LEU A 328 12.84 5.17 5.76
N LYS A 329 13.84 4.64 5.07
CA LYS A 329 14.99 3.97 5.68
C LYS A 329 16.09 5.01 5.87
N ASN A 330 16.25 5.45 7.12
CA ASN A 330 17.21 6.50 7.41
C ASN A 330 18.62 5.91 7.48
N GLU A 331 19.52 6.33 6.58
CA GLU A 331 20.93 6.00 6.67
C GLU A 331 21.53 6.82 7.83
N ARG A 332 22.18 6.14 8.79
CA ARG A 332 22.68 6.77 10.03
C ARG A 332 23.63 7.93 9.69
N GLY A 333 23.14 9.16 9.87
CA GLY A 333 23.94 10.39 9.74
C GLY A 333 23.49 11.34 8.63
N ARG A 334 22.68 10.88 7.66
CA ARG A 334 22.07 11.77 6.66
C ARG A 334 20.88 12.50 7.28
N ARG A 335 20.79 13.80 7.02
CA ARG A 335 19.64 14.60 7.42
C ARG A 335 18.63 14.55 6.27
N HIS A 336 17.35 14.58 6.60
CA HIS A 336 16.31 14.66 5.59
C HIS A 336 15.35 15.80 5.88
N ILE A 337 14.72 16.27 4.82
CA ILE A 337 13.71 17.31 4.83
C ILE A 337 12.43 16.75 4.24
N VAL A 338 11.29 17.08 4.86
CA VAL A 338 9.98 16.63 4.38
C VAL A 338 9.28 17.77 3.67
N VAL A 339 8.97 17.58 2.39
CA VAL A 339 8.25 18.55 1.55
C VAL A 339 6.83 18.06 1.32
N CYS A 340 5.85 18.91 1.59
CA CYS A 340 4.42 18.62 1.43
C CYS A 340 3.66 19.83 0.87
N GLY A 341 2.35 19.67 0.68
CA GLY A 341 1.48 20.71 0.12
C GLY A 341 1.22 20.50 -1.37
N HIS A 342 1.38 21.55 -2.17
CA HIS A 342 1.18 21.53 -3.61
C HIS A 342 2.43 21.02 -4.36
N ILE A 343 2.41 19.72 -4.70
CA ILE A 343 3.51 19.00 -5.35
C ILE A 343 3.10 18.73 -6.80
N THR A 344 3.73 19.44 -7.72
CA THR A 344 3.57 19.30 -9.18
C THR A 344 4.95 19.29 -9.84
N TYR A 345 5.04 18.90 -11.10
CA TYR A 345 6.31 18.92 -11.83
C TYR A 345 6.99 20.30 -11.79
N GLU A 346 6.23 21.37 -12.03
CA GLU A 346 6.74 22.74 -12.00
C GLU A 346 7.24 23.12 -10.60
N SER A 347 6.43 22.92 -9.56
CA SER A 347 6.81 23.31 -8.20
C SER A 347 8.05 22.55 -7.71
N VAL A 348 8.11 21.25 -7.98
CA VAL A 348 9.23 20.39 -7.59
C VAL A 348 10.47 20.67 -8.44
N SER A 349 10.34 20.91 -9.74
CA SER A 349 11.49 21.22 -10.60
C SER A 349 12.17 22.52 -10.19
N HIS A 350 11.39 23.58 -9.95
CA HIS A 350 11.93 24.84 -9.44
C HIS A 350 12.56 24.66 -8.07
N PHE A 351 11.88 23.97 -7.16
CA PHE A 351 12.42 23.68 -5.82
C PHE A 351 13.74 22.91 -5.88
N LEU A 352 13.82 21.82 -6.64
CA LEU A 352 15.04 21.00 -6.71
C LEU A 352 16.20 21.72 -7.39
N LYS A 353 15.94 22.54 -8.42
CA LYS A 353 16.97 23.39 -9.06
C LYS A 353 17.58 24.37 -8.07
N ASP A 354 16.75 24.97 -7.22
CA ASP A 354 17.19 25.93 -6.19
C ASP A 354 17.68 25.22 -4.92
N PHE A 355 17.36 23.95 -4.69
CA PHE A 355 17.75 23.26 -3.45
C PHE A 355 19.06 22.48 -3.63
N LEU A 356 19.21 21.80 -4.77
CA LEU A 356 20.35 20.94 -5.10
C LEU A 356 21.36 21.64 -6.04
N HIS A 357 21.44 22.97 -5.99
CA HIS A 357 22.36 23.74 -6.83
C HIS A 357 23.82 23.55 -6.39
N GLU A 358 24.75 23.49 -7.34
CA GLU A 358 26.18 23.27 -7.11
C GLU A 358 26.86 24.39 -6.29
N ASP A 359 26.33 25.61 -6.35
CA ASP A 359 26.89 26.77 -5.62
C ASP A 359 26.59 26.72 -4.10
N ARG A 360 25.74 25.79 -3.65
CA ARG A 360 25.57 25.53 -2.22
C ARG A 360 26.71 24.68 -1.68
N GLU A 361 27.02 24.88 -0.40
CA GLU A 361 27.90 23.96 0.31
C GLU A 361 27.36 22.53 0.19
N ASP A 362 28.25 21.54 0.06
CA ASP A 362 27.91 20.11 0.00
C ASP A 362 27.08 19.71 1.24
N VAL A 363 25.75 19.86 1.16
CA VAL A 363 24.84 19.41 2.21
C VAL A 363 24.32 18.05 1.80
N ASP A 364 24.79 17.01 2.51
CA ASP A 364 24.24 15.65 2.46
C ASP A 364 22.82 15.63 3.05
N VAL A 365 21.87 16.23 2.34
CA VAL A 365 20.44 16.33 2.72
C VAL A 365 19.57 15.62 1.70
N GLU A 366 18.77 14.70 2.20
CA GLU A 366 17.77 13.99 1.42
C GLU A 366 16.43 14.74 1.44
N VAL A 367 15.75 14.81 0.30
CA VAL A 367 14.46 15.46 0.14
C VAL A 367 13.36 14.41 0.01
N VAL A 368 12.45 14.40 0.98
CA VAL A 368 11.35 13.44 1.04
C VAL A 368 10.04 14.15 0.72
N PHE A 369 9.41 13.80 -0.40
CA PHE A 369 8.11 14.34 -0.79
C PHE A 369 6.97 13.48 -0.25
N LEU A 370 5.99 14.09 0.43
CA LEU A 370 4.77 13.42 0.88
C LEU A 370 3.53 14.04 0.22
N HIS A 371 2.86 13.27 -0.64
CA HIS A 371 1.65 13.72 -1.34
C HIS A 371 0.56 12.65 -1.43
N ARG A 372 -0.71 13.06 -1.47
CA ARG A 372 -1.85 12.13 -1.48
C ARG A 372 -1.99 11.39 -2.81
N LYS A 373 -1.82 12.12 -3.91
CA LYS A 373 -1.93 11.58 -5.26
C LYS A 373 -0.58 10.96 -5.69
N PRO A 374 -0.59 9.88 -6.48
CA PRO A 374 0.64 9.39 -7.10
C PRO A 374 1.21 10.45 -8.05
N PRO A 375 2.54 10.46 -8.27
CA PRO A 375 3.18 11.40 -9.17
C PRO A 375 2.84 11.07 -10.63
N ASP A 376 2.70 12.11 -11.45
CA ASP A 376 2.56 11.97 -12.89
C ASP A 376 3.86 11.44 -13.51
N LEU A 377 3.80 10.93 -14.75
CA LEU A 377 4.95 10.32 -15.44
C LEU A 377 6.17 11.26 -15.54
N GLU A 378 5.93 12.56 -15.74
CA GLU A 378 6.99 13.57 -15.79
C GLU A 378 7.68 13.75 -14.43
N LEU A 379 6.89 13.76 -13.35
CA LEU A 379 7.38 13.88 -11.99
C LEU A 379 8.11 12.59 -11.56
N GLU A 380 7.61 11.42 -11.96
CA GLU A 380 8.32 10.15 -11.78
C GLU A 380 9.68 10.18 -12.50
N GLY A 381 9.73 10.71 -13.73
CA GLY A 381 10.96 10.92 -14.46
C GLY A 381 11.94 11.85 -13.74
N LEU A 382 11.44 12.91 -13.09
CA LEU A 382 12.25 13.84 -12.31
C LEU A 382 12.83 13.19 -11.05
N PHE A 383 12.06 12.39 -10.33
CA PHE A 383 12.53 11.65 -9.16
C PHE A 383 13.57 10.59 -9.52
N LYS A 384 13.38 9.88 -10.64
CA LYS A 384 14.37 8.91 -11.14
C LYS A 384 15.72 9.54 -11.49
N ARG A 385 15.74 10.80 -11.95
CA ARG A 385 16.98 11.54 -12.21
C ARG A 385 17.76 11.85 -10.92
N HIS A 386 17.05 12.07 -9.82
CA HIS A 386 17.63 12.42 -8.51
C HIS A 386 17.45 11.28 -7.50
N PHE A 387 17.63 10.02 -7.94
CA PHE A 387 17.29 8.83 -7.15
C PHE A 387 18.04 8.72 -5.81
N THR A 388 19.25 9.29 -5.71
CA THR A 388 20.06 9.23 -4.48
C THR A 388 19.73 10.31 -3.46
N THR A 389 19.03 11.38 -3.87
CA THR A 389 18.76 12.55 -3.04
C THR A 389 17.28 12.82 -2.83
N VAL A 390 16.40 12.19 -3.63
CA VAL A 390 14.97 12.44 -3.59
C VAL A 390 14.17 11.15 -3.50
N GLU A 391 13.32 11.06 -2.46
CA GLU A 391 12.34 9.99 -2.29
C GLU A 391 10.91 10.55 -2.29
N PHE A 392 9.95 9.76 -2.77
CA PHE A 392 8.53 10.12 -2.80
C PHE A 392 7.68 9.07 -2.09
N PHE A 393 6.82 9.52 -1.18
CA PHE A 393 5.85 8.70 -0.47
C PHE A 393 4.43 9.16 -0.76
N GLN A 394 3.56 8.20 -1.04
CA GLN A 394 2.13 8.44 -1.15
C GLN A 394 1.49 8.40 0.25
N GLY A 395 0.85 9.51 0.64
CA GLY A 395 0.21 9.66 1.95
C GLY A 395 -0.26 11.08 2.22
N SER A 396 -0.83 11.30 3.41
CA SER A 396 -1.35 12.60 3.83
C SER A 396 -0.64 13.08 5.10
N ILE A 397 -0.15 14.32 5.12
CA ILE A 397 0.43 14.96 6.31
C ILE A 397 -0.55 14.99 7.50
N MET A 398 -1.87 14.94 7.23
CA MET A 398 -2.94 14.91 8.23
C MET A 398 -3.03 13.58 9.00
N ASN A 399 -2.38 12.53 8.49
CA ASN A 399 -2.42 11.20 9.08
C ASN A 399 -1.12 10.95 9.87
N PRO A 400 -1.19 10.69 11.19
CA PRO A 400 0.01 10.47 11.99
C PRO A 400 0.82 9.24 11.56
N ILE A 401 0.17 8.23 10.97
CA ILE A 401 0.85 7.04 10.45
C ILE A 401 1.77 7.40 9.27
N ASP A 402 1.32 8.33 8.41
CA ASP A 402 2.13 8.79 7.28
C ASP A 402 3.29 9.70 7.75
N LEU A 403 3.08 10.51 8.79
CA LEU A 403 4.16 11.28 9.43
C LEU A 403 5.22 10.36 10.05
N GLN A 404 4.80 9.25 10.65
CA GLN A 404 5.71 8.23 11.16
C GLN A 404 6.46 7.52 10.02
N ARG A 405 5.80 7.21 8.90
CA ARG A 405 6.42 6.58 7.71
C ARG A 405 7.57 7.42 7.15
N VAL A 406 7.41 8.75 7.10
CA VAL A 406 8.46 9.68 6.62
C VAL A 406 9.35 10.22 7.73
N LYS A 407 9.18 9.72 8.96
CA LYS A 407 9.99 10.05 10.15
C LYS A 407 10.12 11.56 10.39
N VAL A 408 8.99 12.26 10.43
CA VAL A 408 8.97 13.72 10.65
C VAL A 408 9.69 14.13 11.93
N HIS A 409 9.67 13.32 12.98
CA HIS A 409 10.38 13.60 14.24
C HIS A 409 11.91 13.66 14.11
N GLU A 410 12.48 12.97 13.11
CA GLU A 410 13.91 12.96 12.80
C GLU A 410 14.30 13.99 11.72
N ALA A 411 13.32 14.59 11.04
CA ALA A 411 13.56 15.53 9.95
C ALA A 411 14.11 16.87 10.48
N ASP A 412 14.99 17.50 9.70
CA ASP A 412 15.57 18.81 10.06
C ASP A 412 14.55 19.95 9.89
N ALA A 413 13.72 19.86 8.85
CA ALA A 413 12.63 20.80 8.59
C ALA A 413 11.49 20.17 7.78
N CYS A 414 10.31 20.77 7.90
CA CYS A 414 9.17 20.54 7.02
C CYS A 414 8.88 21.78 6.17
N LEU A 415 8.76 21.60 4.85
CA LEU A 415 8.35 22.65 3.92
C LEU A 415 6.93 22.40 3.42
N VAL A 416 6.08 23.41 3.50
CA VAL A 416 4.69 23.39 3.03
C VAL A 416 4.57 24.34 1.82
N LEU A 417 4.47 23.75 0.63
CA LEU A 417 4.33 24.48 -0.64
C LEU A 417 2.86 24.82 -0.91
N ALA A 418 2.60 26.02 -1.41
CA ALA A 418 1.25 26.48 -1.76
C ALA A 418 1.02 26.49 -3.28
N ASN A 419 -0.22 26.23 -3.71
CA ASN A 419 -0.61 26.44 -5.10
C ASN A 419 -0.78 27.94 -5.39
N LYS A 420 0.14 28.52 -6.16
CA LYS A 420 0.14 29.94 -6.54
C LYS A 420 -1.00 30.32 -7.48
N TYR A 421 -1.58 29.35 -8.18
CA TYR A 421 -2.61 29.54 -9.21
C TYR A 421 -3.95 28.94 -8.80
N CYS A 422 -4.23 28.88 -7.48
CA CYS A 422 -5.51 28.42 -6.95
C CYS A 422 -6.66 29.38 -7.28
N GLN A 423 -7.89 28.84 -7.37
CA GLN A 423 -9.10 29.65 -7.57
C GLN A 423 -9.48 30.44 -6.31
N ASP A 424 -9.33 29.81 -5.15
CA ASP A 424 -9.60 30.39 -3.84
C ASP A 424 -8.32 30.36 -2.99
N PRO A 425 -7.63 31.51 -2.85
CA PRO A 425 -6.42 31.63 -2.03
C PRO A 425 -6.63 31.35 -0.55
N ASP A 426 -7.80 31.72 -0.01
CA ASP A 426 -8.09 31.54 1.42
C ASP A 426 -8.29 30.07 1.76
N ALA A 427 -8.94 29.30 0.88
CA ALA A 427 -9.08 27.86 1.03
C ALA A 427 -7.74 27.11 0.97
N GLU A 428 -6.83 27.51 0.07
CA GLU A 428 -5.49 26.93 -0.02
C GLU A 428 -4.64 27.26 1.23
N ASP A 429 -4.70 28.50 1.71
CA ASP A 429 -4.03 28.92 2.95
C ASP A 429 -4.59 28.17 4.17
N ALA A 430 -5.91 28.05 4.29
CA ALA A 430 -6.53 27.27 5.35
C ALA A 430 -6.07 25.80 5.33
N ALA A 431 -5.97 25.19 4.15
CA ALA A 431 -5.43 23.84 4.01
C ALA A 431 -3.96 23.77 4.45
N ASN A 432 -3.12 24.75 4.07
CA ASN A 432 -1.72 24.81 4.48
C ASN A 432 -1.55 25.01 5.99
N ILE A 433 -2.36 25.88 6.61
CA ILE A 433 -2.37 26.08 8.07
C ILE A 433 -2.74 24.77 8.78
N MET A 434 -3.75 24.04 8.30
CA MET A 434 -4.11 22.73 8.85
C MET A 434 -2.99 21.70 8.73
N ARG A 435 -2.20 21.74 7.64
CA ARG A 435 -0.99 20.90 7.48
C ARG A 435 0.05 21.23 8.56
N VAL A 436 0.28 22.51 8.84
CA VAL A 436 1.20 22.96 9.91
C VAL A 436 0.72 22.50 11.27
N ILE A 437 -0.57 22.65 11.58
CA ILE A 437 -1.15 22.18 12.85
C ILE A 437 -0.92 20.66 13.00
N SER A 438 -1.13 19.88 11.94
CA SER A 438 -0.88 18.43 11.97
C SER A 438 0.59 18.08 12.24
N ILE A 439 1.52 18.78 11.58
CA ILE A 439 2.97 18.58 11.77
C ILE A 439 3.37 18.93 13.21
N LYS A 440 2.96 20.11 13.70
CA LYS A 440 3.29 20.58 15.05
C LYS A 440 2.68 19.70 16.13
N ASN A 441 1.42 19.28 15.96
CA ASN A 441 0.78 18.35 16.88
C ASN A 441 1.45 16.97 16.95
N TYR A 442 2.17 16.55 15.89
CA TYR A 442 2.96 15.32 15.89
C TYR A 442 4.38 15.54 16.45
N SER A 443 5.01 16.67 16.11
CA SER A 443 6.34 17.06 16.57
C SER A 443 6.40 18.58 16.78
N ASP A 444 6.43 19.02 18.04
CA ASP A 444 6.42 20.45 18.37
C ASP A 444 7.76 21.14 18.06
N ASP A 445 8.87 20.41 18.18
CA ASP A 445 10.24 20.96 18.08
C ASP A 445 10.77 21.11 16.65
N ILE A 446 10.04 20.57 15.67
CA ILE A 446 10.43 20.61 14.26
C ILE A 446 10.30 22.03 13.69
N ARG A 447 11.24 22.40 12.82
CA ARG A 447 11.18 23.64 12.06
C ARG A 447 10.18 23.52 10.91
N VAL A 448 9.23 24.45 10.80
CA VAL A 448 8.25 24.46 9.71
C VAL A 448 8.34 25.75 8.90
N ILE A 449 8.51 25.61 7.58
CA ILE A 449 8.49 26.71 6.63
C ILE A 449 7.25 26.57 5.75
N ILE A 450 6.38 27.57 5.76
CA ILE A 450 5.09 27.54 5.05
C ILE A 450 4.99 28.70 4.07
N GLN A 451 4.46 28.42 2.89
CA GLN A 451 4.01 29.43 1.94
C GLN A 451 2.54 29.77 2.18
N LEU A 452 2.25 31.06 2.29
CA LEU A 452 0.88 31.58 2.33
C LEU A 452 0.64 32.53 1.15
N MET A 453 -0.59 32.56 0.66
CA MET A 453 -1.04 33.45 -0.40
C MET A 453 -1.38 34.82 0.16
N GLN A 454 -2.20 34.89 1.21
CA GLN A 454 -2.73 36.13 1.78
C GLN A 454 -2.07 36.52 3.10
N TYR A 455 -2.01 37.82 3.37
CA TYR A 455 -1.36 38.36 4.57
C TYR A 455 -2.20 38.13 5.84
N HIS A 456 -3.53 38.31 5.79
CA HIS A 456 -4.37 38.15 6.99
C HIS A 456 -4.34 36.73 7.55
N ASN A 457 -4.16 35.72 6.70
CA ASN A 457 -4.08 34.32 7.12
C ASN A 457 -2.82 34.00 7.95
N LYS A 458 -1.78 34.84 7.87
CA LYS A 458 -0.55 34.74 8.68
C LYS A 458 -0.84 34.82 10.18
N ALA A 459 -1.86 35.57 10.58
CA ALA A 459 -2.24 35.73 11.99
C ALA A 459 -2.65 34.39 12.63
N TYR A 460 -3.26 33.48 11.88
CA TYR A 460 -3.68 32.18 12.40
C TYR A 460 -2.51 31.29 12.80
N LEU A 461 -1.36 31.40 12.12
CA LEU A 461 -0.15 30.64 12.46
C LEU A 461 0.45 31.11 13.79
N LEU A 462 0.42 32.42 14.05
CA LEU A 462 0.92 33.00 15.31
C LEU A 462 0.07 32.61 16.52
N ASN A 463 -1.17 32.18 16.30
CA ASN A 463 -2.06 31.69 17.36
C ASN A 463 -1.78 30.23 17.74
N ILE A 464 -0.95 29.51 16.97
CA ILE A 464 -0.59 28.13 17.27
C ILE A 464 0.43 28.13 18.42
N PRO A 465 0.20 27.40 19.53
CA PRO A 465 1.06 27.46 20.71
C PRO A 465 2.48 26.92 20.45
N SER A 466 2.59 25.91 19.59
CA SER A 466 3.88 25.29 19.21
C SER A 466 4.62 26.05 18.11
N TRP A 467 4.06 27.15 17.59
CA TRP A 467 4.70 27.97 16.57
C TRP A 467 5.69 28.95 17.20
N ASP A 468 6.96 28.81 16.87
CA ASP A 468 8.03 29.62 17.47
C ASP A 468 8.99 30.15 16.40
N TRP A 469 8.84 31.45 16.09
CA TRP A 469 9.71 32.15 15.14
C TRP A 469 11.18 32.16 15.58
N LYS A 470 11.47 32.05 16.90
CA LYS A 470 12.85 31.98 17.39
C LYS A 470 13.53 30.65 17.05
N ARG A 471 12.74 29.59 16.83
CA ARG A 471 13.24 28.28 16.39
C ARG A 471 13.43 28.19 14.87
N GLY A 472 13.05 29.25 14.14
CA GLY A 472 13.09 29.29 12.68
C GLY A 472 11.81 28.79 12.02
N ASP A 473 10.66 28.83 12.71
CA ASP A 473 9.38 28.66 12.06
C ASP A 473 9.04 29.92 11.26
N ASP A 474 8.94 29.77 9.94
CA ASP A 474 8.96 30.89 9.03
C ASP A 474 7.77 30.87 8.07
N VAL A 475 7.16 32.05 7.89
CA VAL A 475 6.02 32.23 6.98
C VAL A 475 6.45 33.07 5.79
N ILE A 476 6.38 32.47 4.60
CA ILE A 476 6.62 33.13 3.33
C ILE A 476 5.27 33.56 2.76
N CYS A 477 4.85 34.80 3.03
CA CYS A 477 3.64 35.36 2.45
C CYS A 477 3.91 35.93 1.06
N LEU A 478 3.32 35.31 0.03
CA LEU A 478 3.57 35.67 -1.37
C LEU A 478 2.99 37.05 -1.72
N ALA A 479 1.80 37.41 -1.22
CA ALA A 479 1.23 38.73 -1.45
C ALA A 479 2.08 39.85 -0.80
N GLU A 480 2.54 39.63 0.43
CA GLU A 480 3.39 40.56 1.18
C GLU A 480 4.70 40.83 0.42
N LEU A 481 5.42 39.77 0.04
CA LEU A 481 6.69 39.89 -0.68
C LEU A 481 6.51 40.49 -2.09
N LYS A 482 5.50 40.03 -2.84
CA LYS A 482 5.24 40.51 -4.20
C LYS A 482 4.93 42.01 -4.21
N LEU A 483 3.99 42.46 -3.36
CA LEU A 483 3.61 43.86 -3.30
C LEU A 483 4.73 44.72 -2.70
N GLY A 484 5.48 44.20 -1.73
CA GLY A 484 6.67 44.87 -1.17
C GLY A 484 7.74 45.14 -2.22
N PHE A 485 8.08 44.15 -3.05
CA PHE A 485 9.04 44.35 -4.15
C PHE A 485 8.57 45.35 -5.20
N ILE A 486 7.28 45.34 -5.54
CA ILE A 486 6.72 46.30 -6.50
C ILE A 486 6.76 47.71 -5.91
N ALA A 487 6.38 47.88 -4.65
CA ALA A 487 6.41 49.16 -3.95
C ALA A 487 7.84 49.73 -3.88
N GLN A 488 8.83 48.91 -3.54
CA GLN A 488 10.24 49.34 -3.53
C GLN A 488 10.77 49.66 -4.93
N SER A 489 10.28 48.96 -5.97
CA SER A 489 10.60 49.29 -7.37
C SER A 489 10.02 50.63 -7.81
N CYS A 490 8.94 51.11 -7.18
CA CYS A 490 8.43 52.47 -7.39
C CYS A 490 9.38 53.55 -6.83
N LEU A 491 10.12 53.24 -5.75
CA LEU A 491 11.13 54.13 -5.19
C LEU A 491 12.43 54.10 -6.01
N ALA A 492 12.88 52.89 -6.34
CA ALA A 492 14.10 52.64 -7.09
C ALA A 492 13.82 51.65 -8.26
N PRO A 493 13.59 52.16 -9.49
CA PRO A 493 13.27 51.31 -10.64
C PRO A 493 14.31 50.21 -10.86
N GLY A 494 13.83 48.97 -10.98
CA GLY A 494 14.68 47.79 -11.17
C GLY A 494 15.06 47.06 -9.88
N PHE A 495 14.69 47.59 -8.70
CA PHE A 495 14.93 46.95 -7.41
C PHE A 495 14.33 45.54 -7.32
N SER A 496 13.12 45.35 -7.86
CA SER A 496 12.47 44.02 -7.89
C SER A 496 13.31 42.97 -8.62
N THR A 497 13.92 43.33 -9.75
CA THR A 497 14.75 42.42 -10.54
C THR A 497 16.07 42.14 -9.84
N MET A 498 16.67 43.17 -9.22
CA MET A 498 17.90 43.01 -8.42
C MET A 498 17.66 42.02 -7.27
N MET A 499 16.60 42.21 -6.48
CA MET A 499 16.29 41.31 -5.37
C MET A 499 15.91 39.90 -5.84
N ALA A 500 15.15 39.76 -6.92
CA ALA A 500 14.81 38.45 -7.47
C ALA A 500 16.04 37.67 -7.92
N ASN A 501 17.04 38.34 -8.51
CA ASN A 501 18.31 37.71 -8.89
C ASN A 501 19.15 37.31 -7.67
N LEU A 502 19.16 38.10 -6.59
CA LEU A 502 19.92 37.77 -5.38
C LEU A 502 19.43 36.52 -4.63
N PHE A 503 18.17 36.11 -4.85
CA PHE A 503 17.56 34.94 -4.21
C PHE A 503 17.47 33.71 -5.12
N ALA A 504 17.44 33.91 -6.44
CA ALA A 504 17.45 32.82 -7.40
C ALA A 504 18.88 32.34 -7.57
N MET A 505 19.15 31.07 -7.24
CA MET A 505 20.49 30.55 -7.44
C MET A 505 20.77 30.37 -8.92
N ARG A 506 21.86 30.98 -9.38
CA ARG A 506 22.23 31.03 -10.78
C ARG A 506 23.74 30.99 -10.92
N SER A 507 24.24 29.93 -11.53
CA SER A 507 25.62 29.92 -12.00
C SER A 507 25.77 30.81 -13.23
N PHE A 508 26.79 31.67 -13.19
CA PHE A 508 27.14 32.54 -14.30
C PHE A 508 28.14 31.88 -15.26
N LYS A 509 27.92 32.00 -16.56
CA LYS A 509 28.90 31.70 -17.60
C LYS A 509 28.93 32.85 -18.61
N THR A 510 30.07 33.53 -18.75
CA THR A 510 30.30 34.48 -19.85
C THR A 510 30.38 33.73 -21.18
N SER A 511 29.77 34.27 -22.22
CA SER A 511 30.03 33.84 -23.59
C SER A 511 30.40 35.05 -24.46
N SER A 512 31.38 34.86 -25.36
CA SER A 512 31.79 35.86 -26.34
C SER A 512 30.68 36.28 -27.30
N ASP A 513 29.65 35.43 -27.43
CA ASP A 513 28.57 35.61 -28.40
C ASP A 513 27.46 36.55 -27.89
N LEU A 514 27.48 36.88 -26.60
CA LEU A 514 26.51 37.78 -25.98
C LEU A 514 26.99 39.24 -26.04
N GLN A 515 26.02 40.16 -26.07
CA GLN A 515 26.31 41.59 -26.02
C GLN A 515 26.95 41.97 -24.67
N SER A 516 27.74 43.05 -24.66
CA SER A 516 28.46 43.49 -23.45
C SER A 516 27.55 43.69 -22.24
N TRP A 517 26.41 44.37 -22.41
CA TRP A 517 25.46 44.61 -21.32
C TRP A 517 24.83 43.32 -20.77
N GLN A 518 24.68 42.28 -21.62
CA GLN A 518 24.15 40.99 -21.20
C GLN A 518 25.17 40.26 -20.34
N ASN A 519 26.45 40.30 -20.72
CA ASN A 519 27.53 39.75 -19.91
C ASN A 519 27.65 40.45 -18.55
N ASP A 520 27.49 41.77 -18.50
CA ASP A 520 27.49 42.53 -17.25
C ASP A 520 26.26 42.21 -16.39
N TYR A 521 25.07 42.10 -17.00
CA TYR A 521 23.84 41.69 -16.31
C TYR A 521 23.95 40.27 -15.75
N LEU A 522 24.44 39.33 -16.55
CA LEU A 522 24.62 37.94 -16.14
C LEU A 522 25.63 37.81 -14.99
N ARG A 523 26.71 38.62 -15.01
CA ARG A 523 27.65 38.71 -13.88
C ARG A 523 26.94 39.19 -12.61
N GLY A 524 26.08 40.21 -12.70
CA GLY A 524 25.27 40.67 -11.57
C GLY A 524 24.24 39.64 -11.12
N SER A 525 23.72 38.82 -12.03
CA SER A 525 22.73 37.79 -11.72
C SER A 525 23.29 36.56 -11.01
N GLY A 526 24.61 36.34 -11.06
CA GLY A 526 25.29 35.31 -10.28
C GLY A 526 25.78 35.79 -8.91
N MET A 527 25.36 36.98 -8.47
CA MET A 527 25.57 37.45 -7.11
C MET A 527 24.41 37.00 -6.24
N GLU A 528 24.71 36.52 -5.04
CA GLU A 528 23.74 35.93 -4.13
C GLU A 528 23.92 36.47 -2.71
N MET A 529 22.90 36.31 -1.88
CA MET A 529 22.94 36.75 -0.47
C MET A 529 23.39 35.61 0.44
N TYR A 530 24.43 35.89 1.23
CA TYR A 530 25.05 34.94 2.15
C TYR A 530 25.14 35.49 3.56
N THR A 531 25.24 34.59 4.53
CA THR A 531 25.42 34.91 5.95
C THR A 531 26.64 34.19 6.47
N ASP A 532 27.57 34.91 7.09
CA ASP A 532 28.69 34.30 7.81
C ASP A 532 29.10 35.18 9.00
N THR A 533 29.76 34.55 9.96
CA THR A 533 30.32 35.22 11.12
C THR A 533 31.55 36.04 10.76
N LEU A 534 31.64 37.25 11.31
CA LEU A 534 32.80 38.12 11.13
C LEU A 534 33.97 37.65 12.02
N SER A 535 35.20 37.74 11.51
CA SER A 535 36.38 37.39 12.29
C SER A 535 36.62 38.33 13.48
N HIS A 536 37.40 37.87 14.45
CA HIS A 536 37.79 38.68 15.61
C HIS A 536 38.53 39.99 15.24
N THR A 537 39.11 40.08 14.04
CA THR A 537 39.78 41.30 13.55
C THR A 537 38.80 42.47 13.40
N PHE A 538 37.53 42.18 13.16
CA PHE A 538 36.50 43.19 12.98
C PHE A 538 35.96 43.75 14.31
N MET A 539 36.31 43.15 15.45
CA MET A 539 35.82 43.60 16.76
C MET A 539 36.24 45.03 17.06
N GLY A 540 35.27 45.87 17.46
CA GLY A 540 35.49 47.27 17.80
C GLY A 540 35.61 48.22 16.61
N LEU A 541 35.68 47.72 15.37
CA LEU A 541 35.55 48.54 14.17
C LEU A 541 34.10 49.05 14.03
N THR A 542 33.96 50.24 13.45
CA THR A 542 32.64 50.72 13.02
C THR A 542 32.17 49.95 11.79
N PHE A 543 30.86 49.81 11.61
CA PHE A 543 30.28 49.14 10.44
C PHE A 543 30.83 49.68 9.11
N THR A 544 31.02 50.99 8.98
CA THR A 544 31.56 51.61 7.76
C THR A 544 33.00 51.21 7.49
N GLN A 545 33.86 51.17 8.51
CA GLN A 545 35.24 50.71 8.37
C GLN A 545 35.31 49.22 8.02
N ALA A 546 34.43 48.41 8.60
CA ALA A 546 34.35 46.99 8.29
C ALA A 546 33.86 46.75 6.85
N ALA A 547 32.82 47.47 6.41
CA ALA A 547 32.31 47.39 5.06
C ALA A 547 33.35 47.82 4.03
N GLU A 548 34.11 48.90 4.31
CA GLU A 548 35.23 49.33 3.47
C GLU A 548 36.33 48.26 3.36
N LEU A 549 36.70 47.64 4.49
CA LEU A 549 37.68 46.56 4.49
C LEU A 549 37.19 45.34 3.71
N CYS A 550 35.94 44.92 3.92
CA CYS A 550 35.31 43.82 3.18
C CYS A 550 35.31 44.09 1.68
N PHE A 551 34.95 45.30 1.26
CA PHE A 551 34.84 45.62 -0.15
C PHE A 551 36.20 45.78 -0.84
N THR A 552 37.15 46.47 -0.19
CA THR A 552 38.45 46.79 -0.78
C THR A 552 39.40 45.59 -0.80
N LYS A 553 39.48 44.84 0.31
CA LYS A 553 40.42 43.72 0.49
C LYS A 553 39.81 42.36 0.20
N LEU A 554 38.57 42.12 0.61
CA LEU A 554 37.93 40.80 0.46
C LEU A 554 37.06 40.69 -0.80
N LYS A 555 36.76 41.81 -1.46
CA LYS A 555 35.79 41.89 -2.58
C LYS A 555 34.39 41.39 -2.20
N LEU A 556 34.00 41.58 -0.94
CA LEU A 556 32.69 41.22 -0.42
C LEU A 556 31.88 42.47 -0.10
N LEU A 557 30.60 42.48 -0.49
CA LEU A 557 29.69 43.58 -0.17
C LEU A 557 28.92 43.28 1.12
N LEU A 558 29.32 43.91 2.23
CA LEU A 558 28.62 43.81 3.52
C LEU A 558 27.39 44.74 3.53
N LEU A 559 26.19 44.18 3.75
CA LEU A 559 24.92 44.92 3.77
C LEU A 559 24.40 45.21 5.18
N ALA A 560 24.41 44.19 6.03
CA ALA A 560 23.78 44.24 7.35
C ALA A 560 24.59 43.44 8.37
N ILE A 561 24.36 43.73 9.65
CA ILE A 561 24.92 42.97 10.77
C ILE A 561 23.82 42.63 11.78
N GLU A 562 23.98 41.49 12.43
CA GLU A 562 23.14 41.09 13.56
C GLU A 562 23.63 41.78 14.84
N LEU A 563 22.82 42.67 15.41
CA LEU A 563 23.09 43.32 16.69
C LEU A 563 22.33 42.60 17.81
N LYS A 564 23.05 42.17 18.84
CA LYS A 564 22.44 41.59 20.04
C LYS A 564 22.00 42.71 20.98
N SER A 565 20.76 42.65 21.47
CA SER A 565 20.26 43.57 22.50
C SER A 565 21.05 43.43 23.81
N GLU A 566 21.04 44.45 24.66
CA GLU A 566 21.79 44.49 25.93
C GLU A 566 21.39 43.34 26.89
N ASP A 567 20.15 42.85 26.78
CA ASP A 567 19.65 41.70 27.56
C ASP A 567 20.07 40.33 26.98
N GLY A 568 20.72 40.31 25.81
CA GLY A 568 21.18 39.09 25.13
C GLY A 568 20.09 38.14 24.60
N LEU A 569 18.81 38.46 24.86
CA LEU A 569 17.64 37.63 24.55
C LEU A 569 17.10 37.80 23.12
N ASP A 570 17.28 38.98 22.54
CA ASP A 570 16.81 39.29 21.19
C ASP A 570 17.96 39.83 20.33
N SER A 571 18.06 39.30 19.11
CA SER A 571 18.95 39.81 18.08
C SER A 571 18.16 40.52 16.99
N LYS A 572 18.64 41.70 16.59
CA LYS A 572 18.02 42.53 15.56
C LYS A 572 18.96 42.60 14.37
N ILE A 573 18.43 42.32 13.17
CA ILE A 573 19.15 42.55 11.93
C ILE A 573 19.11 44.06 11.65
N SER A 574 20.28 44.70 11.60
CA SER A 574 20.38 46.11 11.29
C SER A 574 21.05 46.30 9.93
N ILE A 575 20.32 46.95 9.02
CA ILE A 575 20.79 47.25 7.66
C ILE A 575 21.56 48.56 7.69
N ASN A 576 22.81 48.55 7.22
CA ASN A 576 23.70 49.71 7.16
C ASN A 576 23.69 50.62 8.43
N PRO A 577 23.94 50.07 9.64
CA PRO A 577 23.94 50.87 10.86
C PRO A 577 25.09 51.87 10.88
N ARG A 578 24.78 53.18 10.93
CA ARG A 578 25.80 54.22 11.06
C ARG A 578 26.33 54.27 12.49
N GLY A 579 27.61 53.94 12.68
CA GLY A 579 28.31 54.08 13.97
C GLY A 579 28.22 52.90 14.93
N ALA A 580 27.48 51.83 14.59
CA ALA A 580 27.49 50.60 15.39
C ALA A 580 28.88 49.95 15.35
N LYS A 581 29.38 49.54 16.51
CA LYS A 581 30.62 48.79 16.63
C LYS A 581 30.32 47.30 16.56
N ILE A 582 31.19 46.56 15.87
CA ILE A 582 31.05 45.12 15.73
C ILE A 582 31.49 44.43 17.02
N SER A 583 30.58 43.62 17.58
CA SER A 583 30.83 42.74 18.73
C SER A 583 31.47 41.41 18.31
N SER A 584 31.89 40.60 19.29
CA SER A 584 32.32 39.23 19.03
C SER A 584 31.16 38.37 18.50
N ASN A 585 31.45 37.43 17.59
CA ASN A 585 30.46 36.55 16.95
C ASN A 585 29.25 37.28 16.33
N THR A 586 29.49 38.45 15.75
CA THR A 586 28.47 39.17 14.97
C THR A 586 28.31 38.47 13.61
N GLN A 587 27.08 38.10 13.24
CA GLN A 587 26.79 37.63 11.88
C GLN A 587 26.70 38.82 10.91
N GLY A 588 27.39 38.71 9.79
CA GLY A 588 27.33 39.65 8.68
C GLY A 588 26.51 39.08 7.53
N PHE A 589 25.76 39.96 6.87
CA PHE A 589 25.00 39.67 5.66
C PHE A 589 25.76 40.23 4.46
N PHE A 590 26.14 39.36 3.53
CA PHE A 590 27.00 39.69 2.40
C PHE A 590 26.30 39.43 1.07
N ILE A 591 26.68 40.19 0.05
CA ILE A 591 26.49 39.82 -1.36
C ILE A 591 27.84 39.36 -1.92
N ALA A 592 27.87 38.15 -2.48
CA ALA A 592 29.05 37.53 -3.08
C ALA A 592 28.64 36.54 -4.18
N GLN A 593 29.62 35.95 -4.90
CA GLN A 593 29.32 34.98 -5.95
C GLN A 593 29.10 33.56 -5.41
N SER A 594 29.73 33.21 -4.28
CA SER A 594 29.60 31.87 -3.70
C SER A 594 29.78 31.90 -2.18
N ALA A 595 29.30 30.85 -1.50
CA ALA A 595 29.48 30.67 -0.07
C ALA A 595 30.97 30.64 0.35
N ASP A 596 31.82 30.03 -0.47
CA ASP A 596 33.26 29.91 -0.21
C ASP A 596 33.97 31.27 -0.24
N GLU A 597 33.51 32.21 -1.08
CA GLU A 597 34.02 33.57 -1.07
C GLU A 597 33.74 34.29 0.25
N VAL A 598 32.58 34.05 0.85
CA VAL A 598 32.17 34.70 2.10
C VAL A 598 32.98 34.20 3.29
N LYS A 599 33.43 32.94 3.28
CA LYS A 599 34.32 32.36 4.32
C LYS A 599 35.62 33.15 4.53
N ARG A 600 36.05 33.93 3.53
CA ARG A 600 37.21 34.83 3.66
C ARG A 600 37.00 35.86 4.77
N ALA A 601 35.77 36.31 5.01
CA ALA A 601 35.43 37.24 6.10
C ALA A 601 35.70 36.62 7.47
N TRP A 602 35.45 35.32 7.63
CA TRP A 602 35.76 34.58 8.85
C TRP A 602 37.26 34.29 9.02
N PHE A 603 37.94 33.94 7.92
CA PHE A 603 39.38 33.60 7.97
C PHE A 603 40.31 34.82 8.04
N TYR A 604 39.81 36.03 7.80
CA TYR A 604 40.63 37.23 7.72
C TYR A 604 41.31 37.58 9.05
N CYS A 605 42.63 37.73 9.00
CA CYS A 605 43.47 38.15 10.12
C CYS A 605 44.40 39.27 9.65
N LYS A 606 44.35 40.43 10.31
CA LYS A 606 45.17 41.59 9.91
C LYS A 606 46.68 41.25 9.87
N ALA A 607 47.20 40.65 10.94
CA ALA A 607 48.63 40.31 11.02
C ALA A 607 49.11 39.31 9.96
N CYS A 608 48.23 38.41 9.52
CA CYS A 608 48.59 37.32 8.62
C CYS A 608 48.25 37.68 7.13
N HIS A 609 47.27 38.57 6.85
CA HIS A 609 46.70 38.80 5.51
C HIS A 609 46.69 40.29 5.04
N GLU A 610 47.31 41.22 5.75
CA GLU A 610 47.29 42.65 5.38
C GLU A 610 47.99 42.96 4.04
N ASP A 611 49.11 42.27 3.77
CA ASP A 611 49.95 42.48 2.58
C ASP A 611 49.52 41.64 1.36
N ILE A 612 48.56 40.75 1.51
CA ILE A 612 48.08 39.90 0.41
C ILE A 612 47.25 40.76 -0.56
N LYS A 613 47.63 40.75 -1.84
CA LYS A 613 46.90 41.47 -2.91
C LYS A 613 45.84 40.60 -3.58
N ASP A 614 46.11 39.32 -3.78
CA ASP A 614 45.18 38.39 -4.41
C ASP A 614 44.25 37.76 -3.36
N GLU A 615 42.94 38.01 -3.48
CA GLU A 615 41.93 37.58 -2.52
C GLU A 615 41.76 36.05 -2.43
N THR A 616 42.19 35.29 -3.45
CA THR A 616 42.12 33.82 -3.50
C THR A 616 43.14 33.14 -2.57
N LEU A 617 44.18 33.86 -2.15
CA LEU A 617 45.20 33.37 -1.22
C LEU A 617 44.77 33.50 0.25
N ILE A 618 43.66 34.17 0.53
CA ILE A 618 43.11 34.36 1.88
C ILE A 618 42.46 33.05 2.34
N LYS A 619 43.28 32.18 2.94
CA LYS A 619 42.87 30.89 3.52
C LYS A 619 42.88 30.93 5.05
N LYS A 620 42.46 29.83 5.68
CA LYS A 620 42.42 29.69 7.14
C LYS A 620 43.76 30.05 7.79
N CYS A 621 43.72 31.08 8.63
CA CYS A 621 44.87 31.63 9.33
C CYS A 621 45.49 30.64 10.35
N LYS A 622 46.82 30.59 10.46
CA LYS A 622 47.58 29.75 11.43
C LYS A 622 48.02 30.50 12.70
N CYS A 623 47.67 31.78 12.83
CA CYS A 623 48.08 32.65 13.93
C CYS A 623 47.67 32.01 15.32
N LYS A 624 48.64 31.81 16.25
CA LYS A 624 48.49 31.01 17.52
C LYS A 624 47.69 31.66 18.65
N ASN A 625 47.37 32.96 18.59
CA ASN A 625 46.63 33.69 19.63
C ASN A 625 45.11 33.44 19.63
N LEU A 626 44.64 32.42 18.92
CA LEU A 626 43.30 31.84 19.05
C LEU A 626 43.19 30.90 20.27
N ALA A 627 43.96 31.13 21.35
CA ALA A 627 44.04 30.29 22.55
C ALA A 627 42.79 30.31 23.46
N VAL A 628 41.65 30.82 22.98
CA VAL A 628 40.32 30.59 23.60
C VAL A 628 39.69 29.28 23.07
N PHE A 629 40.26 28.65 22.03
CA PHE A 629 39.75 27.40 21.46
C PHE A 629 39.91 26.13 22.34
N ARG A 630 40.46 26.18 23.57
CA ARG A 630 40.82 24.95 24.30
C ARG A 630 40.50 24.81 25.79
N LYS A 631 39.89 25.79 26.47
CA LYS A 631 39.49 25.60 27.88
C LYS A 631 38.12 26.20 28.16
N GLY A 632 37.10 25.35 28.22
CA GLY A 632 35.84 25.65 28.92
C GLY A 632 34.56 25.36 28.15
N VAL A 633 34.58 25.30 26.82
CA VAL A 633 33.45 24.79 26.06
C VAL A 633 33.78 23.33 25.80
N ARG A 634 33.01 22.41 26.41
CA ARG A 634 32.87 21.06 25.85
C ARG A 634 32.73 21.21 24.33
N ALA A 635 33.12 20.21 23.55
CA ALA A 635 32.47 20.02 22.26
C ALA A 635 30.97 19.74 22.53
N VAL A 636 30.23 20.75 22.99
CA VAL A 636 28.93 21.04 22.45
C VAL A 636 29.32 21.28 21.00
N GLN A 637 29.20 20.23 20.19
CA GLN A 637 28.45 20.37 18.96
C GLN A 637 27.32 21.33 19.30
N VAL A 638 27.59 22.63 19.16
CA VAL A 638 26.53 23.56 18.89
C VAL A 638 26.13 23.01 17.55
N ILE A 639 25.12 22.17 17.61
CA ILE A 639 24.12 21.95 16.60
C ILE A 639 23.69 23.39 16.27
N GLY A 640 24.53 24.06 15.50
CA GLY A 640 24.12 25.18 14.70
C GLY A 640 23.13 24.50 13.79
N ARG A 641 21.86 24.58 14.18
CA ARG A 641 20.78 24.80 13.24
C ARG A 641 21.27 25.94 12.37
N ALA A 642 22.06 25.60 11.35
CA ALA A 642 22.48 26.52 10.32
C ALA A 642 21.19 26.80 9.58
N SER A 643 20.54 27.86 10.03
CA SER A 643 19.36 28.50 9.49
C SER A 643 19.70 29.10 8.13
N MET A 644 20.22 28.32 7.20
CA MET A 644 20.50 28.75 5.83
C MET A 644 19.18 28.86 5.03
N PHE A 645 18.09 28.26 5.54
CA PHE A 645 16.83 28.14 4.81
C PHE A 645 15.82 29.29 4.96
N SER A 646 16.05 30.34 5.76
CA SER A 646 14.99 31.37 5.92
C SER A 646 15.35 32.80 6.31
N ILE A 647 16.63 33.19 6.29
CA ILE A 647 16.95 34.58 6.64
C ILE A 647 16.73 35.54 5.45
N ALA A 648 16.69 35.01 4.22
CA ALA A 648 16.36 35.73 3.00
C ALA A 648 14.98 36.44 3.02
N PRO A 649 13.85 35.76 3.32
CA PRO A 649 12.54 36.41 3.43
C PRO A 649 12.47 37.40 4.61
N LEU A 650 13.16 37.13 5.74
CA LEU A 650 13.23 38.05 6.88
C LEU A 650 13.90 39.37 6.49
N LEU A 651 15.03 39.35 5.77
CA LEU A 651 15.67 40.57 5.30
C LEU A 651 14.77 41.34 4.32
N CYS A 652 14.00 40.64 3.49
CA CYS A 652 13.03 41.27 2.59
C CYS A 652 11.91 41.99 3.35
N VAL A 653 11.32 41.36 4.37
CA VAL A 653 10.30 41.99 5.23
C VAL A 653 10.87 43.19 5.98
N TYR A 654 12.11 43.09 6.48
CA TYR A 654 12.79 44.20 7.16
C TYR A 654 13.17 45.35 6.23
N VAL A 655 13.64 45.07 5.01
CA VAL A 655 13.92 46.09 3.97
C VAL A 655 12.64 46.81 3.58
N VAL A 656 11.54 46.08 3.38
CA VAL A 656 10.22 46.66 3.04
C VAL A 656 9.64 47.51 4.19
N SER A 657 10.04 47.24 5.45
CA SER A 657 9.52 47.96 6.62
C SER A 657 10.32 49.19 7.03
N TYR A 658 11.57 49.35 6.58
CA TYR A 658 12.50 50.40 7.05
C TYR A 658 12.95 51.40 5.97
N LEU A 659 12.45 51.29 4.74
CA LEU A 659 12.65 52.23 3.63
C LEU A 659 11.31 52.52 2.96
#